data_AF-A0A3D8QB32-F1
#
_entry.id   AF-A0A3D8QB32-F1
#
_cell.length_a   1.000
_cell.length_b   1.000
_cell.length_c   1.000
_cell.angle_alpha   90.00
_cell.angle_beta   90.00
_cell.angle_gamma   90.00
#
_symmetry.space_group_name_H-M   'P 1'
#
loop_
_entity.id
_entity.type
_entity.pdbx_description
1 polymer ?
#
loop_
_entity_poly.entity_id
_entity_poly.type
_entity_poly.pdbx_seq_one_letter_code
_entity_poly.pdbx_strand_id
1 'polypeptide(L)'
;MLYSIFESPFTYTTSRVHQVLEGDRDDAESTDRSTRAEFTVNPIGYRTEYRDTRVIHHFATAESHQSQAAAWCQQCLDALDDTPRHVEIMDEVFSRLAICHFRPRRPIHEIAEDASHMLSRLPSIPLEIRETSISSSLSRVPEGFFLAGRERKWATLRVVQHVTRNIIRVALLPVMSNAGDSIASQVHSLGEAIAELFTYSLKIRKGTDRSCGWKTFLLKAFLWTQWQRCVMLNSWIVLKDQLKNGFNTDLSSLTLVSRMTADLLKPSNCLSGESAIEIVPPQPVPYVCKWALRLLQTDRASISLDFRRLFARYAELFGQLSPRCNRLDNGDIAQCAGDTLYNCNRFVGMKIDDQTTHAKSCGGMCNRLHWDENSYRNTEGARAVSLYQADNGLLKYCTASHGTMAISHVWSHGQGGRPEIEESGLNRCLHERYVKIAHGYSCDSYWMDTPCIPKDRILRDEAIEHINSVFANSKLTLVCDRDLMSINVNEMSIALQESILASVLLCDWNVRAWTLLEALRGRKNIQILCANDQTVSLRDMLQNVHREGSIDIATFFLTAQHLLPAALNPPGRNANKYWYLNETEANGALSMEQAASLLHLRHASRPGDEIVIWSLLCNDKPPRSKSDRSVLRDLHLVSDTNVHETTAEVPNGDPSLLLAEAFWKMKVGYMLKTGFLMSSAPRDIQRKGWRWAPSRPALPPPRPNGLENEGPVVSESYMPFDGQSTEGGTITPWGYMAKWLTHIFRIAKPPSKYKKLTHFQSMTSAKKFHAGQARISWISETFLQDDDWGALLQPVDSLGLPARYRGPAAGTLLAVVGSSDRSVWRWRGLYDWDGSVPVPELEEEEIVLV
;
A
#
# COMPACT_ATOMS: atom_id res chain seq x y z
N MET A 1 7.34 1.67 -28.28
CA MET A 1 7.83 3.07 -28.30
C MET A 1 6.75 4.14 -28.07
N LEU A 2 5.45 3.86 -28.13
CA LEU A 2 4.39 4.90 -28.05
C LEU A 2 4.23 5.61 -26.69
N TYR A 3 4.78 5.06 -25.60
CA TYR A 3 4.50 5.53 -24.24
C TYR A 3 5.67 6.22 -23.54
N SER A 4 6.86 6.27 -24.15
CA SER A 4 8.07 6.85 -23.54
C SER A 4 8.39 8.23 -24.08
N ILE A 5 8.93 9.10 -23.24
CA ILE A 5 9.41 10.41 -23.68
C ILE A 5 10.58 10.23 -24.65
N PHE A 6 10.56 11.02 -25.73
CA PHE A 6 11.58 10.99 -26.77
C PHE A 6 12.36 12.31 -26.73
N GLU A 7 13.63 12.25 -27.11
CA GLU A 7 14.46 13.43 -27.23
C GLU A 7 13.92 14.38 -28.32
N SER A 8 13.69 15.63 -27.94
CA SER A 8 13.23 16.69 -28.83
C SER A 8 13.45 18.08 -28.22
N PRO A 9 13.49 19.14 -29.03
CA PRO A 9 13.63 20.52 -28.54
C PRO A 9 12.52 20.96 -27.55
N PHE A 10 11.37 20.29 -27.55
CA PHE A 10 10.23 20.62 -26.68
C PHE A 10 10.19 19.82 -25.38
N THR A 11 11.07 18.82 -25.24
CA THR A 11 11.13 17.88 -24.11
C THR A 11 12.45 18.05 -23.36
N TYR A 12 13.44 17.21 -23.67
CA TYR A 12 14.85 17.35 -23.33
C TYR A 12 15.70 16.99 -24.55
N THR A 13 16.96 17.41 -24.53
CA THR A 13 18.00 16.93 -25.45
C THR A 13 19.24 16.57 -24.65
N THR A 14 20.04 15.61 -25.13
CA THR A 14 21.31 15.24 -24.47
C THR A 14 22.24 16.44 -24.39
N SER A 15 22.23 17.31 -25.40
CA SER A 15 22.95 18.59 -25.35
C SER A 15 22.47 19.50 -24.21
N ARG A 16 21.16 19.60 -23.96
CA ARG A 16 20.63 20.38 -22.82
C ARG A 16 20.97 19.72 -21.48
N VAL A 17 20.97 18.39 -21.40
CA VAL A 17 21.43 17.67 -20.19
C VAL A 17 22.89 18.00 -19.91
N HIS A 18 23.75 17.99 -20.93
CA HIS A 18 25.14 18.40 -20.83
C HIS A 18 25.30 19.85 -20.37
N GLN A 19 24.50 20.78 -20.92
CA GLN A 19 24.53 22.20 -20.51
C GLN A 19 24.13 22.39 -19.04
N VAL A 20 23.12 21.66 -18.56
CA VAL A 20 22.71 21.71 -17.16
C VAL A 20 23.82 21.19 -16.26
N LEU A 21 24.44 20.05 -16.62
CA LEU A 21 25.53 19.47 -15.84
C LEU A 21 26.76 20.41 -15.78
N GLU A 22 27.15 21.03 -16.89
CA GLU A 22 28.25 22.02 -16.90
C GLU A 22 27.90 23.28 -16.09
N GLY A 23 26.67 23.77 -16.19
CA GLY A 23 26.23 24.97 -15.46
C GLY A 23 26.14 24.76 -13.94
N ASP A 24 25.94 23.53 -13.49
CA ASP A 24 25.87 23.13 -12.08
C ASP A 24 27.19 22.52 -11.59
N ARG A 25 28.28 22.61 -12.37
CA ARG A 25 29.58 22.05 -12.00
C ARG A 25 30.22 22.85 -10.86
N ASP A 26 30.75 22.15 -9.87
CA ASP A 26 31.54 22.78 -8.81
C ASP A 26 33.01 22.88 -9.25
N ASP A 27 33.47 24.11 -9.51
CA ASP A 27 34.85 24.42 -9.92
C ASP A 27 35.79 24.68 -8.72
N ALA A 28 35.32 24.53 -7.48
CA ALA A 28 36.16 24.79 -6.31
C ALA A 28 37.31 23.77 -6.19
N GLU A 29 38.56 24.26 -6.21
CA GLU A 29 39.77 23.51 -5.84
C GLU A 29 39.76 23.17 -4.34
N SER A 30 38.98 22.18 -3.93
CA SER A 30 38.98 21.69 -2.55
C SER A 30 40.01 20.58 -2.38
N THR A 31 40.97 20.80 -1.48
CA THR A 31 41.92 19.80 -0.98
C THR A 31 41.26 18.65 -0.20
N ASP A 32 39.95 18.73 0.05
CA ASP A 32 39.18 17.73 0.78
C ASP A 32 38.47 16.76 -0.17
N ARG A 33 39.06 15.56 -0.32
CA ARG A 33 38.57 14.48 -1.19
C ARG A 33 37.22 13.88 -0.75
N SER A 34 36.62 14.34 0.37
CA SER A 34 35.43 13.72 0.97
C SER A 34 34.08 14.38 0.68
N THR A 35 33.99 15.49 -0.06
CA THR A 35 32.72 16.22 -0.21
C THR A 35 31.92 15.79 -1.45
N ARG A 36 30.75 15.18 -1.18
CA ARG A 36 29.72 14.64 -2.11
C ARG A 36 29.11 15.74 -3.00
N ALA A 37 28.44 15.35 -4.09
CA ALA A 37 27.59 16.28 -4.85
C ALA A 37 26.55 16.92 -3.91
N GLU A 38 26.42 18.24 -3.92
CA GLU A 38 25.44 18.94 -3.09
C GLU A 38 24.15 19.12 -3.89
N PHE A 39 23.03 18.64 -3.33
CA PHE A 39 21.68 18.91 -3.82
C PHE A 39 20.87 19.42 -2.64
N THR A 40 20.69 20.74 -2.61
CA THR A 40 20.01 21.43 -1.52
C THR A 40 18.72 22.03 -2.06
N VAL A 41 17.59 21.53 -1.55
CA VAL A 41 16.27 22.09 -1.86
C VAL A 41 16.06 23.26 -0.93
N ASN A 42 15.75 24.44 -1.46
CA ASN A 42 15.30 25.58 -0.66
C ASN A 42 13.88 25.26 -0.20
N PRO A 43 13.66 24.87 1.06
CA PRO A 43 12.34 24.48 1.48
C PRO A 43 11.50 25.75 1.65
N ILE A 44 10.28 25.72 1.12
CA ILE A 44 9.36 26.86 1.24
C ILE A 44 9.00 26.98 2.73
N GLY A 45 9.29 28.14 3.32
CA GLY A 45 8.91 28.45 4.71
C GLY A 45 9.54 27.56 5.81
N TYR A 46 10.68 26.91 5.56
CA TYR A 46 11.40 26.15 6.59
C TYR A 46 12.84 26.64 6.73
N ARG A 47 13.29 26.83 7.97
CA ARG A 47 14.70 27.11 8.25
C ARG A 47 15.20 26.16 9.32
N THR A 48 16.38 25.60 9.09
CA THR A 48 17.08 24.82 10.11
C THR A 48 18.17 25.69 10.72
N GLU A 49 18.18 25.82 12.04
CA GLU A 49 19.25 26.48 12.78
C GLU A 49 20.04 25.42 13.54
N TYR A 50 21.36 25.44 13.42
CA TYR A 50 22.24 24.58 14.19
C TYR A 50 22.69 25.35 15.44
N ARG A 51 22.28 24.87 16.63
CA ARG A 51 22.83 25.31 17.92
C ARG A 51 23.53 24.12 18.57
N ASP A 52 24.85 24.22 18.69
CA ASP A 52 25.71 23.17 19.24
C ASP A 52 25.48 21.81 18.54
N THR A 53 25.22 20.73 19.30
CA THR A 53 24.94 19.38 18.75
C THR A 53 23.46 19.14 18.43
N ARG A 54 22.62 20.19 18.37
CA ARG A 54 21.18 20.06 18.13
C ARG A 54 20.74 20.84 16.89
N VAL A 55 19.87 20.20 16.13
CA VAL A 55 19.22 20.76 14.95
C VAL A 55 17.86 21.32 15.39
N ILE A 56 17.66 22.62 15.22
CA ILE A 56 16.40 23.31 15.55
C ILE A 56 15.65 23.57 14.25
N HIS A 57 14.44 23.04 14.15
CA HIS A 57 13.54 23.21 13.01
C HIS A 57 12.63 24.42 13.25
N HIS A 58 12.80 25.48 12.46
CA HIS A 58 11.92 26.65 12.47
C HIS A 58 10.87 26.49 11.37
N PHE A 59 9.61 26.40 11.78
CA PHE A 59 8.46 26.50 10.89
C PHE A 59 8.11 27.98 10.74
N ALA A 60 8.08 28.49 9.51
CA ALA A 60 7.57 29.84 9.25
C ALA A 60 6.11 29.93 9.72
N THR A 61 5.70 31.10 10.21
CA THR A 61 4.28 31.37 10.49
C THR A 61 3.45 31.09 9.23
N ALA A 62 2.22 30.59 9.38
CA ALA A 62 1.35 30.20 8.26
C ALA A 62 1.19 31.32 7.20
N GLU A 63 1.32 32.57 7.61
CA GLU A 63 1.25 33.78 6.78
C GLU A 63 2.53 34.06 5.96
N SER A 64 3.72 33.87 6.54
CA SER A 64 4.99 33.99 5.82
C SER A 64 5.17 32.88 4.78
N HIS A 65 4.75 31.66 5.14
CA HIS A 65 4.75 30.49 4.26
C HIS A 65 3.81 30.66 3.05
N GLN A 66 2.60 31.19 3.26
CA GLN A 66 1.67 31.50 2.16
C GLN A 66 2.19 32.61 1.25
N SER A 67 2.91 33.58 1.81
CA SER A 67 3.45 34.73 1.07
C SER A 67 4.56 34.32 0.09
N GLN A 68 5.43 33.37 0.46
CA GLN A 68 6.47 32.83 -0.43
C GLN A 68 5.87 32.00 -1.58
N ALA A 69 4.93 31.11 -1.28
CA ALA A 69 4.21 30.34 -2.31
C ALA A 69 3.43 31.27 -3.26
N ALA A 70 2.79 32.33 -2.73
CA ALA A 70 2.11 33.36 -3.51
C ALA A 70 3.05 34.05 -4.50
N ALA A 71 4.19 34.54 -4.01
CA ALA A 71 5.17 35.24 -4.84
C ALA A 71 5.74 34.35 -5.95
N TRP A 72 5.96 33.06 -5.65
CA TRP A 72 6.44 32.10 -6.65
C TRP A 72 5.38 31.84 -7.73
N CYS A 73 4.14 31.55 -7.32
CA CYS A 73 3.04 31.32 -8.25
C CYS A 73 2.77 32.56 -9.12
N GLN A 74 2.88 33.77 -8.55
CA GLN A 74 2.71 35.01 -9.30
C GLN A 74 3.77 35.17 -10.39
N GLN A 75 5.06 34.94 -10.08
CA GLN A 75 6.12 34.99 -11.10
C GLN A 75 5.86 34.03 -12.27
N CYS A 76 5.33 32.83 -11.98
CA CYS A 76 4.97 31.89 -13.03
C CYS A 76 3.72 32.30 -13.83
N LEU A 77 2.77 33.01 -13.21
CA LEU A 77 1.60 33.56 -13.92
C LEU A 77 2.01 34.73 -14.83
N ASP A 78 2.95 35.56 -14.39
CA ASP A 78 3.50 36.68 -15.16
C ASP A 78 4.31 36.16 -16.37
N ALA A 79 5.01 35.03 -16.21
CA ALA A 79 5.72 34.37 -17.32
C ALA A 79 4.80 33.98 -18.50
N LEU A 80 3.50 33.76 -18.24
CA LEU A 80 2.53 33.40 -19.28
C LEU A 80 2.13 34.59 -20.18
N ASP A 81 2.56 35.82 -19.86
CA ASP A 81 2.38 36.97 -20.76
C ASP A 81 3.36 36.94 -21.94
N ASP A 82 4.51 36.27 -21.82
CA ASP A 82 5.45 36.00 -22.91
C ASP A 82 5.16 34.64 -23.56
N THR A 83 4.21 34.60 -24.49
CA THR A 83 3.79 33.34 -25.13
C THR A 83 4.95 32.58 -25.81
N PRO A 84 5.91 33.20 -26.51
CA PRO A 84 7.07 32.48 -27.05
C PRO A 84 7.97 31.86 -25.97
N ARG A 85 8.30 32.59 -24.89
CA ARG A 85 9.33 32.18 -23.91
C ARG A 85 8.78 31.70 -22.56
N HIS A 86 7.46 31.62 -22.37
CA HIS A 86 6.84 31.26 -21.09
C HIS A 86 7.45 30.03 -20.41
N VAL A 87 7.71 28.96 -21.18
CA VAL A 87 8.31 27.72 -20.64
C VAL A 87 9.72 27.95 -20.11
N GLU A 88 10.54 28.73 -20.84
CA GLU A 88 11.93 29.04 -20.45
C GLU A 88 11.94 29.84 -19.14
N ILE A 89 11.07 30.85 -19.05
CA ILE A 89 10.96 31.73 -17.89
C ILE A 89 10.43 30.95 -16.67
N MET A 90 9.39 30.12 -16.87
CA MET A 90 8.87 29.25 -15.81
C MET A 90 9.91 28.24 -15.33
N ASP A 91 10.70 27.64 -16.23
CA ASP A 91 11.79 26.73 -15.89
C ASP A 91 12.91 27.44 -15.11
N GLU A 92 13.24 28.68 -15.48
CA GLU A 92 14.20 29.50 -14.74
C GLU A 92 13.72 29.75 -13.30
N VAL A 93 12.49 30.19 -13.11
CA VAL A 93 11.87 30.42 -11.80
C VAL A 93 11.80 29.12 -10.99
N PHE A 94 11.42 28.01 -11.63
CA PHE A 94 11.35 26.69 -11.02
C PHE A 94 12.73 26.17 -10.60
N SER A 95 13.78 26.44 -11.39
CA SER A 95 15.14 25.98 -11.11
C SER A 95 15.73 26.53 -9.81
N ARG A 96 15.17 27.62 -9.27
CA ARG A 96 15.59 28.23 -7.99
C ARG A 96 15.17 27.42 -6.75
N LEU A 97 14.28 26.43 -6.92
CA LEU A 97 13.87 25.53 -5.83
C LEU A 97 14.98 24.59 -5.37
N ALA A 98 15.95 24.30 -6.24
CA ALA A 98 17.09 23.44 -5.90
C ALA A 98 18.39 24.08 -6.35
N ILE A 99 19.39 24.00 -5.49
CA ILE A 99 20.78 24.37 -5.79
C ILE A 99 21.57 23.07 -5.92
N CYS A 100 22.36 22.96 -7.00
CA CYS A 100 23.14 21.78 -7.31
C CYS A 100 24.60 22.15 -7.54
N HIS A 101 25.49 21.38 -6.92
CA HIS A 101 26.94 21.46 -7.11
C HIS A 101 27.46 20.06 -7.45
N PHE A 102 27.55 19.77 -8.75
CA PHE A 102 27.96 18.47 -9.26
C PHE A 102 29.48 18.38 -9.44
N ARG A 103 30.02 17.22 -9.07
CA ARG A 103 31.45 16.88 -9.23
C ARG A 103 31.57 15.61 -10.06
N PRO A 104 31.50 15.71 -11.41
CA PRO A 104 31.52 14.55 -12.29
C PRO A 104 32.86 13.81 -12.18
N ARG A 105 32.81 12.48 -11.99
CA ARG A 105 34.00 11.59 -11.95
C ARG A 105 34.22 10.82 -13.25
N ARG A 106 33.25 10.88 -14.15
CA ARG A 106 33.26 10.30 -15.49
C ARG A 106 33.17 11.44 -16.51
N PRO A 107 33.55 11.21 -17.77
CA PRO A 107 33.35 12.18 -18.83
C PRO A 107 31.90 12.69 -18.87
N ILE A 108 31.74 14.01 -18.96
CA ILE A 108 30.43 14.69 -18.89
C ILE A 108 29.47 14.18 -19.96
N HIS A 109 29.97 13.86 -21.16
CA HIS A 109 29.16 13.30 -22.24
C HIS A 109 28.55 11.94 -21.87
N GLU A 110 29.30 11.03 -21.25
CA GLU A 110 28.77 9.73 -20.81
C GLU A 110 27.71 9.90 -19.71
N ILE A 111 27.95 10.80 -18.75
CA ILE A 111 26.98 11.09 -17.68
C ILE A 111 25.68 11.66 -18.29
N ALA A 112 25.82 12.55 -19.27
CA ALA A 112 24.68 13.13 -19.97
C ALA A 112 23.91 12.09 -20.79
N GLU A 113 24.59 11.14 -21.44
CA GLU A 113 23.96 10.00 -22.14
C GLU A 113 23.20 9.10 -21.16
N ASP A 114 23.82 8.71 -20.04
CA ASP A 114 23.17 7.88 -19.00
C ASP A 114 21.94 8.56 -18.39
N ALA A 115 22.03 9.86 -18.10
CA ALA A 115 20.90 10.64 -17.60
C ALA A 115 19.81 10.82 -18.68
N SER A 116 20.20 11.01 -19.94
CA SER A 116 19.27 11.05 -21.09
C SER A 116 18.54 9.72 -21.28
N HIS A 117 19.26 8.60 -21.12
CA HIS A 117 18.69 7.26 -21.14
C HIS A 117 17.67 7.08 -20.00
N MET A 118 17.99 7.52 -18.78
CA MET A 118 17.03 7.51 -17.66
C MET A 118 15.78 8.35 -17.95
N LEU A 119 15.94 9.57 -18.46
CA LEU A 119 14.81 10.43 -18.83
C LEU A 119 13.92 9.76 -19.88
N SER A 120 14.51 9.10 -20.90
CA SER A 120 13.78 8.42 -21.99
C SER A 120 12.81 7.32 -21.50
N ARG A 121 13.02 6.82 -20.28
CA ARG A 121 12.23 5.73 -19.67
C ARG A 121 11.01 6.22 -18.90
N LEU A 122 10.85 7.54 -18.75
CA LEU A 122 9.64 8.17 -18.21
C LEU A 122 8.49 8.11 -19.24
N PRO A 123 7.22 8.20 -18.78
CA PRO A 123 6.07 8.36 -19.66
C PRO A 123 6.21 9.57 -20.59
N SER A 124 5.75 9.42 -21.83
CA SER A 124 5.84 10.46 -22.88
C SER A 124 5.12 11.74 -22.50
N ILE A 125 4.02 11.61 -21.77
CA ILE A 125 3.21 12.69 -21.25
C ILE A 125 2.78 12.33 -19.82
N PRO A 126 2.67 13.28 -18.90
CA PRO A 126 2.07 13.02 -17.59
C PRO A 126 0.56 12.73 -17.69
N LEU A 127 -0.05 12.28 -16.60
CA LEU A 127 -1.51 12.09 -16.52
C LEU A 127 -2.25 13.43 -16.73
N GLU A 128 -3.38 13.40 -17.43
CA GLU A 128 -4.18 14.60 -17.69
C GLU A 128 -4.97 15.02 -16.46
N ILE A 129 -4.90 16.31 -16.11
CA ILE A 129 -5.74 16.95 -15.09
C ILE A 129 -6.86 17.77 -15.74
N ARG A 130 -8.07 17.68 -15.19
CA ARG A 130 -9.26 18.44 -15.61
C ARG A 130 -9.78 19.26 -14.45
N GLU A 131 -10.24 20.49 -14.71
CA GLU A 131 -10.92 21.30 -13.69
C GLU A 131 -12.42 21.13 -13.80
N THR A 132 -13.07 20.61 -12.75
CA THR A 132 -14.53 20.42 -12.72
C THR A 132 -15.31 21.73 -12.90
N SER A 133 -14.72 22.85 -12.48
CA SER A 133 -15.32 24.18 -12.56
C SER A 133 -15.29 24.81 -13.96
N ILE A 134 -14.62 24.18 -14.94
CA ILE A 134 -14.45 24.70 -16.30
C ILE A 134 -14.76 23.59 -17.32
N SER A 135 -15.89 23.71 -18.04
CA SER A 135 -16.11 22.89 -19.22
C SER A 135 -15.04 23.20 -20.27
N SER A 136 -14.28 22.17 -20.68
CA SER A 136 -13.23 22.24 -21.71
C SER A 136 -12.06 23.21 -21.43
N SER A 137 -11.37 23.09 -20.28
CA SER A 137 -10.22 23.96 -19.93
C SER A 137 -9.20 24.18 -21.06
N LEU A 138 -8.92 23.15 -21.85
CA LEU A 138 -8.00 23.20 -23.00
C LEU A 138 -8.48 24.09 -24.15
N SER A 139 -9.80 24.24 -24.36
CA SER A 139 -10.34 25.07 -25.45
C SER A 139 -10.11 26.56 -25.21
N ARG A 140 -9.98 26.96 -23.94
CA ARG A 140 -9.76 28.35 -23.50
C ARG A 140 -8.29 28.77 -23.52
N VAL A 141 -7.37 27.81 -23.65
CA VAL A 141 -5.93 28.09 -23.74
C VAL A 141 -5.63 28.63 -25.16
N PRO A 142 -4.92 29.78 -25.29
CA PRO A 142 -4.50 30.30 -26.59
C PRO A 142 -3.58 29.33 -27.35
N GLU A 143 -3.59 29.41 -28.68
CA GLU A 143 -2.88 28.45 -29.54
C GLU A 143 -1.37 28.43 -29.33
N GLY A 144 -0.75 29.58 -29.02
CA GLY A 144 0.70 29.69 -28.84
C GLY A 144 1.28 28.94 -27.63
N PHE A 145 0.43 28.39 -26.75
CA PHE A 145 0.84 27.51 -25.64
C PHE A 145 0.89 26.03 -26.03
N PHE A 146 0.47 25.69 -27.25
CA PHE A 146 0.56 24.35 -27.81
C PHE A 146 1.72 24.24 -28.82
N LEU A 147 2.10 23.01 -29.16
CA LEU A 147 3.03 22.74 -30.25
C LEU A 147 2.43 23.20 -31.58
N ALA A 148 3.20 23.95 -32.37
CA ALA A 148 2.75 24.51 -33.64
C ALA A 148 2.25 23.42 -34.60
N GLY A 149 1.10 23.68 -35.25
CA GLY A 149 0.48 22.75 -36.21
C GLY A 149 -0.10 21.47 -35.61
N ARG A 150 -0.27 21.39 -34.28
CA ARG A 150 -0.88 20.23 -33.60
C ARG A 150 -2.25 20.58 -33.03
N GLU A 151 -3.10 19.56 -32.90
CA GLU A 151 -4.42 19.70 -32.26
C GLU A 151 -4.30 20.09 -30.79
N ARG A 152 -5.19 20.96 -30.30
CA ARG A 152 -5.21 21.46 -28.90
C ARG A 152 -5.56 20.34 -27.90
N LYS A 153 -4.55 19.57 -27.50
CA LYS A 153 -4.66 18.45 -26.55
C LYS A 153 -3.69 18.61 -25.39
N TRP A 154 -3.96 17.93 -24.27
CA TRP A 154 -3.03 17.84 -23.13
C TRP A 154 -1.61 17.48 -23.57
N ALA A 155 -1.49 16.46 -24.44
CA ALA A 155 -0.23 15.98 -24.98
C ALA A 155 0.54 17.00 -25.83
N THR A 156 -0.07 18.12 -26.22
CA THR A 156 0.54 19.14 -27.09
C THR A 156 0.84 20.44 -26.36
N LEU A 157 0.51 20.55 -25.07
CA LEU A 157 0.87 21.71 -24.26
C LEU A 157 2.38 21.77 -24.06
N ARG A 158 2.98 22.94 -24.30
CA ARG A 158 4.44 23.13 -24.17
C ARG A 158 4.90 22.92 -22.73
N VAL A 159 4.14 23.39 -21.74
CA VAL A 159 4.41 23.19 -20.30
C VAL A 159 4.34 21.73 -19.85
N VAL A 160 3.58 20.88 -20.57
CA VAL A 160 3.43 19.44 -20.30
C VAL A 160 4.57 18.64 -20.93
N GLN A 161 5.02 19.05 -22.12
CA GLN A 161 6.13 18.41 -22.83
C GLN A 161 7.48 18.67 -22.14
N HIS A 162 7.71 19.92 -21.71
CA HIS A 162 9.01 20.38 -21.24
C HIS A 162 9.54 19.67 -19.99
N VAL A 163 10.74 19.09 -20.09
CA VAL A 163 11.48 18.56 -18.93
C VAL A 163 12.29 19.70 -18.33
N THR A 164 12.03 20.08 -17.07
CA THR A 164 12.70 21.22 -16.43
C THR A 164 14.13 20.91 -15.98
N ARG A 165 14.91 21.96 -15.70
CA ARG A 165 16.29 21.85 -15.18
C ARG A 165 16.35 21.01 -13.91
N ASN A 166 15.41 21.17 -12.98
CA ASN A 166 15.38 20.36 -11.75
C ASN A 166 15.09 18.88 -12.01
N ILE A 167 14.26 18.53 -13.01
CA ILE A 167 14.03 17.12 -13.36
C ILE A 167 15.28 16.52 -14.00
N ILE A 168 16.01 17.29 -14.82
CA ILE A 168 17.32 16.88 -15.35
C ILE A 168 18.31 16.66 -14.20
N ARG A 169 18.40 17.59 -13.24
CA ARG A 169 19.24 17.45 -12.03
C ARG A 169 18.91 16.18 -11.24
N VAL A 170 17.62 15.86 -11.06
CA VAL A 170 17.20 14.63 -10.39
C VAL A 170 17.64 13.37 -11.14
N ALA A 171 17.56 13.35 -12.48
CA ALA A 171 18.04 12.23 -13.30
C ALA A 171 19.57 12.08 -13.27
N LEU A 172 20.30 13.19 -13.13
CA LEU A 172 21.75 13.23 -13.02
C LEU A 172 22.26 12.64 -11.68
N LEU A 173 21.56 12.87 -10.56
CA LEU A 173 21.96 12.41 -9.22
C LEU A 173 22.32 10.90 -9.16
N PRO A 174 21.43 9.94 -9.48
CA PRO A 174 21.73 8.52 -9.35
C PRO A 174 22.78 7.99 -10.32
N VAL A 175 23.12 8.75 -11.37
CA VAL A 175 24.19 8.45 -12.34
C VAL A 175 25.55 8.86 -11.78
N MET A 176 25.60 9.94 -10.99
CA MET A 176 26.85 10.49 -10.43
C MET A 176 27.17 10.00 -9.02
N SER A 177 26.18 9.58 -8.25
CA SER A 177 26.35 9.20 -6.85
C SER A 177 27.07 7.86 -6.64
N ASN A 178 27.77 7.74 -5.52
CA ASN A 178 28.41 6.49 -5.11
C ASN A 178 27.46 5.61 -4.29
N ALA A 179 27.88 4.37 -4.04
CA ALA A 179 27.17 3.50 -3.11
C ALA A 179 27.13 4.14 -1.70
N GLY A 180 25.92 4.32 -1.15
CA GLY A 180 25.69 4.84 0.21
C GLY A 180 25.33 6.33 0.31
N ASP A 181 25.12 7.02 -0.81
CA ASP A 181 24.62 8.40 -0.81
C ASP A 181 23.09 8.42 -0.57
N SER A 182 22.60 9.23 0.38
CA SER A 182 21.17 9.37 0.70
C SER A 182 20.45 10.33 -0.28
N ILE A 183 20.39 9.93 -1.55
CA ILE A 183 19.81 10.73 -2.65
C ILE A 183 18.29 10.85 -2.51
N ALA A 184 17.62 9.76 -2.12
CA ALA A 184 16.16 9.69 -2.08
C ALA A 184 15.55 10.75 -1.14
N SER A 185 16.19 11.04 0.00
CA SER A 185 15.71 12.07 0.92
C SER A 185 15.73 13.47 0.30
N GLN A 186 16.78 13.80 -0.45
CA GLN A 186 16.92 15.10 -1.12
C GLN A 186 15.89 15.28 -2.24
N VAL A 187 15.69 14.25 -3.08
CA VAL A 187 14.69 14.28 -4.16
C VAL A 187 13.27 14.31 -3.59
N HIS A 188 13.03 13.57 -2.51
CA HIS A 188 11.77 13.60 -1.77
C HIS A 188 11.43 15.02 -1.29
N SER A 189 12.39 15.77 -0.73
CA SER A 189 12.19 17.18 -0.33
C SER A 189 11.79 18.08 -1.50
N LEU A 190 12.36 17.87 -2.70
CA LEU A 190 11.94 18.60 -3.90
C LEU A 190 10.49 18.24 -4.27
N GLY A 191 10.14 16.95 -4.21
CA GLY A 191 8.77 16.48 -4.43
C GLY A 191 7.74 17.14 -3.50
N GLU A 192 8.07 17.28 -2.21
CA GLU A 192 7.25 17.98 -1.22
C GLU A 192 7.09 19.48 -1.54
N ALA A 193 8.18 20.16 -1.93
CA ALA A 193 8.14 21.58 -2.29
C ALA A 193 7.25 21.82 -3.53
N ILE A 194 7.35 20.97 -4.56
CA ILE A 194 6.49 21.07 -5.74
C ILE A 194 5.03 20.81 -5.36
N ALA A 195 4.80 19.82 -4.49
CA ALA A 195 3.45 19.49 -4.05
C ALA A 195 2.78 20.63 -3.30
N GLU A 196 3.54 21.32 -2.47
CA GLU A 196 3.06 22.49 -1.76
C GLU A 196 2.67 23.64 -2.69
N LEU A 197 3.50 23.95 -3.69
CA LEU A 197 3.18 24.94 -4.71
C LEU A 197 1.93 24.55 -5.51
N PHE A 198 1.79 23.26 -5.84
CA PHE A 198 0.61 22.76 -6.51
C PHE A 198 -0.64 22.94 -5.64
N THR A 199 -0.63 22.51 -4.38
CA THR A 199 -1.73 22.72 -3.42
C THR A 199 -2.07 24.21 -3.26
N TYR A 200 -1.07 25.09 -3.21
CA TYR A 200 -1.31 26.53 -3.18
C TYR A 200 -2.02 27.01 -4.45
N SER A 201 -1.60 26.54 -5.63
CA SER A 201 -2.21 26.91 -6.91
C SER A 201 -3.70 26.51 -7.02
N LEU A 202 -4.16 25.53 -6.25
CA LEU A 202 -5.58 25.16 -6.15
C LEU A 202 -6.42 26.22 -5.42
N LYS A 203 -5.80 26.97 -4.49
CA LYS A 203 -6.45 27.97 -3.63
C LYS A 203 -6.49 29.37 -4.24
N ILE A 204 -5.71 29.62 -5.29
CA ILE A 204 -5.71 30.91 -6.01
C ILE A 204 -7.12 31.14 -6.56
N ARG A 205 -7.94 31.90 -5.82
CA ARG A 205 -9.31 32.25 -6.19
C ARG A 205 -9.26 33.14 -7.43
N LYS A 206 -10.29 33.00 -8.27
CA LYS A 206 -10.66 34.01 -9.28
C LYS A 206 -10.95 35.31 -8.53
N GLY A 207 -9.91 36.09 -8.24
CA GLY A 207 -10.07 37.45 -7.72
C GLY A 207 -10.99 38.22 -8.66
N THR A 208 -11.62 39.25 -8.14
CA THR A 208 -12.49 40.19 -8.87
C THR A 208 -11.82 40.90 -10.05
N ASP A 209 -10.54 40.61 -10.32
CA ASP A 209 -9.83 41.00 -11.51
C ASP A 209 -9.70 39.81 -12.47
N ARG A 210 -9.94 40.05 -13.76
CA ARG A 210 -10.05 39.04 -14.82
C ARG A 210 -8.70 38.37 -15.17
N SER A 211 -7.92 37.91 -14.19
CA SER A 211 -6.81 37.01 -14.48
C SER A 211 -7.39 35.76 -15.14
N CYS A 212 -6.98 35.52 -16.38
CA CYS A 212 -7.69 34.64 -17.30
C CYS A 212 -7.57 33.19 -16.82
N GLY A 213 -8.67 32.50 -16.52
CA GLY A 213 -8.66 31.18 -15.85
C GLY A 213 -7.82 30.08 -16.54
N TRP A 214 -7.45 30.26 -17.81
CA TRP A 214 -6.50 29.37 -18.48
C TRP A 214 -5.05 29.53 -17.98
N LYS A 215 -4.64 30.71 -17.48
CA LYS A 215 -3.30 30.93 -16.91
C LYS A 215 -3.08 30.10 -15.65
N THR A 216 -4.04 30.16 -14.73
CA THR A 216 -4.04 29.33 -13.51
C THR A 216 -4.07 27.84 -13.86
N PHE A 217 -4.80 27.44 -14.90
CA PHE A 217 -4.77 26.06 -15.40
C PHE A 217 -3.39 25.65 -15.93
N LEU A 218 -2.70 26.49 -16.70
CA LEU A 218 -1.34 26.20 -17.19
C LEU A 218 -0.31 26.11 -16.05
N LEU A 219 -0.44 26.94 -15.01
CA LEU A 219 0.38 26.84 -13.79
C LEU A 219 0.18 25.48 -13.11
N LYS A 220 -1.07 25.05 -12.92
CA LYS A 220 -1.40 23.73 -12.36
C LYS A 220 -0.84 22.60 -13.23
N ALA A 221 -1.00 22.70 -14.55
CA ALA A 221 -0.50 21.71 -15.50
C ALA A 221 1.03 21.59 -15.44
N PHE A 222 1.75 22.72 -15.36
CA PHE A 222 3.20 22.76 -15.20
C PHE A 222 3.63 22.08 -13.89
N LEU A 223 3.09 22.50 -12.75
CA LEU A 223 3.44 21.95 -11.43
C LEU A 223 3.12 20.46 -11.32
N TRP A 224 1.95 20.03 -11.79
CA TRP A 224 1.56 18.61 -11.86
C TRP A 224 2.54 17.78 -12.68
N THR A 225 2.94 18.29 -13.85
CA THR A 225 3.91 17.62 -14.74
C THR A 225 5.25 17.42 -14.05
N GLN A 226 5.78 18.48 -13.39
CA GLN A 226 7.07 18.39 -12.72
C GLN A 226 7.00 17.49 -11.49
N TRP A 227 5.90 17.56 -10.73
CA TRP A 227 5.69 16.71 -9.57
C TRP A 227 5.68 15.23 -9.95
N GLN A 228 4.89 14.84 -10.96
CA GLN A 228 4.79 13.43 -11.37
C GLN A 228 6.15 12.86 -11.80
N ARG A 229 6.90 13.60 -12.63
CA ARG A 229 8.24 13.17 -13.07
C ARG A 229 9.22 13.07 -11.90
N CYS A 230 9.19 14.03 -10.98
CA CYS A 230 10.04 14.04 -9.79
C CYS A 230 9.77 12.80 -8.92
N VAL A 231 8.50 12.52 -8.62
CA VAL A 231 8.12 11.38 -7.78
C VAL A 231 8.43 10.04 -8.47
N MET A 232 8.25 9.92 -9.78
CA MET A 232 8.62 8.70 -10.51
C MET A 232 10.14 8.43 -10.48
N LEU A 233 10.96 9.47 -10.65
CA LEU A 233 12.42 9.34 -10.53
C LEU A 233 12.83 9.03 -9.09
N ASN A 234 12.21 9.67 -8.09
CA ASN A 234 12.44 9.35 -6.68
C ASN A 234 12.09 7.89 -6.36
N SER A 235 10.93 7.42 -6.82
CA SER A 235 10.49 6.03 -6.68
C SER A 235 11.47 5.07 -7.36
N TRP A 236 12.01 5.42 -8.53
CA TRP A 236 13.05 4.63 -9.18
C TRP A 236 14.33 4.54 -8.32
N ILE A 237 14.75 5.63 -7.68
CA ILE A 237 15.92 5.68 -6.79
C ILE A 237 15.68 4.83 -5.54
N VAL A 238 14.50 4.95 -4.92
CA VAL A 238 14.12 4.12 -3.76
C VAL A 238 14.12 2.65 -4.16
N LEU A 239 13.49 2.30 -5.28
CA LEU A 239 13.46 0.91 -5.76
C LEU A 239 14.86 0.36 -6.06
N LYS A 240 15.77 1.18 -6.60
CA LYS A 240 17.19 0.80 -6.80
C LYS A 240 17.81 0.33 -5.48
N ASP A 241 17.58 1.07 -4.40
CA ASP A 241 18.14 0.75 -3.09
C ASP A 241 17.49 -0.50 -2.49
N GLN A 242 16.15 -0.60 -2.56
CA GLN A 242 15.38 -1.76 -2.10
C GLN A 242 15.77 -3.05 -2.83
N LEU A 243 16.05 -2.99 -4.14
CA LEU A 243 16.51 -4.16 -4.93
C LEU A 243 17.94 -4.58 -4.60
N LYS A 244 18.77 -3.63 -4.16
CA LYS A 244 20.18 -3.85 -3.83
C LYS A 244 20.35 -4.35 -2.40
N ASN A 245 19.73 -3.68 -1.44
CA ASN A 245 19.91 -3.91 -0.01
C ASN A 245 18.79 -4.77 0.60
N GLY A 246 17.71 -4.97 -0.15
CA GLY A 246 16.48 -5.61 0.30
C GLY A 246 15.51 -4.63 0.97
N PHE A 247 14.30 -5.12 1.24
CA PHE A 247 13.19 -4.31 1.71
C PHE A 247 13.47 -3.64 3.07
N ASN A 248 13.35 -2.31 3.10
CA ASN A 248 13.45 -1.45 4.26
C ASN A 248 12.24 -0.50 4.33
N THR A 249 11.48 -0.59 5.42
CA THR A 249 10.29 0.22 5.68
C THR A 249 10.57 1.73 5.75
N ASP A 250 11.71 2.14 6.31
CA ASP A 250 12.04 3.55 6.46
C ASP A 250 12.19 4.23 5.10
N LEU A 251 12.78 3.52 4.13
CA LEU A 251 12.90 3.99 2.75
C LEU A 251 11.55 4.05 2.02
N SER A 252 10.58 3.20 2.38
CA SER A 252 9.22 3.28 1.82
C SER A 252 8.50 4.56 2.24
N SER A 253 8.87 5.19 3.36
CA SER A 253 8.29 6.49 3.72
C SER A 253 8.68 7.60 2.74
N LEU A 254 9.85 7.48 2.08
CA LEU A 254 10.35 8.45 1.11
C LEU A 254 9.65 8.39 -0.25
N THR A 255 8.87 7.34 -0.53
CA THR A 255 8.04 7.27 -1.75
C THR A 255 6.74 8.05 -1.61
N LEU A 256 6.35 8.42 -0.38
CA LEU A 256 5.08 9.07 -0.07
C LEU A 256 5.25 10.58 -0.09
N VAL A 257 4.55 11.29 -0.98
CA VAL A 257 4.43 12.75 -0.85
C VAL A 257 3.21 13.07 0.02
N SER A 258 3.45 13.50 1.26
CA SER A 258 2.46 13.60 2.34
C SER A 258 1.41 14.69 2.10
N ARG A 259 1.81 15.82 1.50
CA ARG A 259 0.95 17.02 1.42
C ARG A 259 -0.07 17.01 0.26
N MET A 260 0.30 16.54 -0.93
CA MET A 260 -0.58 16.57 -2.12
C MET A 260 -1.68 15.50 -2.10
N THR A 261 -1.39 14.35 -1.50
CA THR A 261 -2.23 13.14 -1.60
C THR A 261 -3.59 13.31 -0.91
N ALA A 262 -3.66 14.08 0.19
CA ALA A 262 -4.91 14.31 0.91
C ALA A 262 -5.89 15.23 0.17
N ASP A 263 -5.40 16.28 -0.51
CA ASP A 263 -6.25 17.27 -1.18
C ASP A 263 -6.76 16.77 -2.55
N LEU A 264 -6.03 15.88 -3.21
CA LEU A 264 -6.40 15.30 -4.51
C LEU A 264 -7.29 14.05 -4.41
N LEU A 265 -7.29 13.34 -3.28
CA LEU A 265 -8.12 12.15 -3.05
C LEU A 265 -9.54 12.46 -2.54
N LYS A 266 -9.96 13.74 -2.53
CA LYS A 266 -11.31 14.11 -2.11
C LYS A 266 -12.34 13.43 -3.03
N PRO A 267 -13.30 12.67 -2.49
CA PRO A 267 -14.37 12.05 -3.28
C PRO A 267 -15.15 13.11 -4.07
N SER A 268 -15.50 12.79 -5.32
CA SER A 268 -16.24 13.66 -6.24
C SER A 268 -17.59 14.15 -5.71
N ASN A 269 -18.10 13.54 -4.63
CA ASN A 269 -19.37 13.87 -3.98
C ASN A 269 -19.27 15.01 -2.96
N CYS A 270 -18.07 15.57 -2.70
CA CYS A 270 -17.92 16.72 -1.80
C CYS A 270 -18.40 18.00 -2.49
N LEU A 271 -19.65 18.42 -2.18
CA LEU A 271 -20.31 19.65 -2.63
C LEU A 271 -19.70 20.95 -2.03
N SER A 272 -18.38 21.03 -1.88
CA SER A 272 -17.70 22.29 -1.63
C SER A 272 -17.35 22.92 -2.98
N GLY A 273 -17.83 24.14 -3.27
CA GLY A 273 -17.58 24.88 -4.51
C GLY A 273 -16.12 25.29 -4.77
N GLU A 274 -15.16 24.47 -4.38
CA GLU A 274 -13.74 24.57 -4.70
C GLU A 274 -13.44 23.89 -6.05
N SER A 275 -12.36 24.30 -6.70
CA SER A 275 -11.95 23.76 -8.00
C SER A 275 -11.41 22.34 -7.84
N ALA A 276 -12.26 21.31 -7.92
CA ALA A 276 -11.78 19.93 -7.89
C ALA A 276 -11.02 19.61 -9.18
N ILE A 277 -9.82 19.05 -9.04
CA ILE A 277 -9.07 18.49 -10.16
C ILE A 277 -9.44 17.02 -10.29
N GLU A 278 -9.90 16.62 -11.46
CA GLU A 278 -10.10 15.22 -11.83
C GLU A 278 -8.89 14.75 -12.65
N ILE A 279 -8.25 13.68 -12.19
CA ILE A 279 -7.21 12.98 -12.96
C ILE A 279 -7.94 11.98 -13.87
N VAL A 280 -7.73 12.04 -15.19
CA VAL A 280 -8.39 11.12 -16.13
C VAL A 280 -7.76 9.72 -16.00
N PRO A 281 -8.44 8.71 -15.42
CA PRO A 281 -7.83 7.41 -15.23
C PRO A 281 -7.84 6.63 -16.56
N PRO A 282 -6.75 5.89 -16.88
CA PRO A 282 -6.78 4.97 -18.00
C PRO A 282 -7.80 3.85 -17.74
N GLN A 283 -8.43 3.34 -18.80
CA GLN A 283 -9.38 2.25 -18.68
C GLN A 283 -8.66 0.89 -18.78
N PRO A 284 -8.85 -0.02 -17.82
CA PRO A 284 -8.28 -1.36 -17.91
C PRO A 284 -9.02 -2.18 -18.98
N VAL A 285 -8.33 -3.18 -19.56
CA VAL A 285 -9.02 -4.17 -20.42
C VAL A 285 -10.02 -5.01 -19.60
N PRO A 286 -11.12 -5.49 -20.21
CA PRO A 286 -12.17 -6.22 -19.49
C PRO A 286 -11.68 -7.44 -18.70
N TYR A 287 -10.57 -8.07 -19.12
CA TYR A 287 -9.97 -9.22 -18.43
C TYR A 287 -9.42 -8.90 -17.03
N VAL A 288 -9.01 -7.64 -16.77
CA VAL A 288 -8.50 -7.21 -15.47
C VAL A 288 -9.61 -7.32 -14.41
N CYS A 289 -9.33 -7.97 -13.29
CA CYS A 289 -10.27 -7.95 -12.17
C CYS A 289 -10.24 -6.56 -11.50
N LYS A 290 -11.39 -5.87 -11.46
CA LYS A 290 -11.49 -4.55 -10.81
C LYS A 290 -11.15 -4.58 -9.31
N TRP A 291 -11.39 -5.70 -8.62
CA TRP A 291 -10.97 -5.85 -7.22
C TRP A 291 -9.44 -5.97 -7.07
N ALA A 292 -8.80 -6.77 -7.93
CA ALA A 292 -7.34 -6.86 -7.94
C ALA A 292 -6.69 -5.51 -8.28
N LEU A 293 -7.29 -4.77 -9.22
CA LEU A 293 -6.87 -3.41 -9.53
C LEU A 293 -7.05 -2.46 -8.34
N ARG A 294 -8.16 -2.57 -7.61
CA ARG A 294 -8.43 -1.73 -6.43
C ARG A 294 -7.32 -1.84 -5.39
N LEU A 295 -6.82 -3.05 -5.14
CA LEU A 295 -5.68 -3.28 -4.22
C LEU A 295 -4.45 -2.44 -4.60
N LEU A 296 -4.15 -2.33 -5.90
CA LEU A 296 -3.05 -1.50 -6.41
C LEU A 296 -3.35 -0.01 -6.42
N GLN A 297 -4.62 0.40 -6.35
CA GLN A 297 -5.04 1.81 -6.39
C GLN A 297 -5.22 2.41 -4.99
N THR A 298 -5.49 1.58 -3.99
CA THR A 298 -5.70 2.00 -2.60
C THR A 298 -4.42 2.29 -1.84
N ASP A 299 -3.26 1.86 -2.36
CA ASP A 299 -1.97 2.26 -1.80
C ASP A 299 -1.75 3.76 -2.00
N ARG A 300 -1.08 4.45 -1.07
CA ARG A 300 -0.89 5.89 -1.18
C ARG A 300 0.09 6.30 -2.25
N ALA A 301 1.10 5.47 -2.54
CA ALA A 301 2.00 5.78 -3.63
C ALA A 301 1.28 5.69 -4.99
N SER A 302 0.08 5.09 -5.06
CA SER A 302 -0.71 4.95 -6.29
C SER A 302 -1.04 6.27 -6.99
N ILE A 303 -1.19 7.38 -6.25
CA ILE A 303 -1.44 8.69 -6.85
C ILE A 303 -0.30 9.14 -7.78
N SER A 304 0.91 8.65 -7.52
CA SER A 304 2.08 8.94 -8.33
C SER A 304 2.29 7.95 -9.49
N LEU A 305 1.50 6.87 -9.54
CA LEU A 305 1.68 5.80 -10.52
C LEU A 305 0.90 6.08 -11.82
N ASP A 306 1.47 5.61 -12.92
CA ASP A 306 0.85 5.68 -14.24
C ASP A 306 0.42 4.28 -14.70
N PHE A 307 -0.89 4.03 -14.67
CA PHE A 307 -1.47 2.74 -15.04
C PHE A 307 -1.52 2.50 -16.56
N ARG A 308 -1.27 3.50 -17.42
CA ARG A 308 -1.42 3.36 -18.88
C ARG A 308 -0.56 2.25 -19.44
N ARG A 309 0.74 2.25 -19.12
CA ARG A 309 1.67 1.24 -19.62
C ARG A 309 1.43 -0.13 -18.99
N LEU A 310 1.08 -0.16 -17.70
CA LEU A 310 0.69 -1.39 -17.01
C LEU A 310 -0.51 -2.06 -17.70
N PHE A 311 -1.55 -1.31 -18.04
CA PHE A 311 -2.70 -1.85 -18.79
C PHE A 311 -2.36 -2.23 -20.23
N ALA A 312 -1.53 -1.44 -20.93
CA ALA A 312 -1.08 -1.77 -22.28
C ALA A 312 -0.32 -3.11 -22.30
N ARG A 313 0.64 -3.31 -21.40
CA ARG A 313 1.41 -4.55 -21.27
C ARG A 313 0.57 -5.74 -20.85
N TYR A 314 -0.37 -5.54 -19.93
CA TYR A 314 -1.34 -6.57 -19.57
C TYR A 314 -2.24 -6.95 -20.76
N ALA A 315 -2.66 -5.97 -21.56
CA ALA A 315 -3.49 -6.17 -22.75
C ALA A 315 -2.75 -6.93 -23.86
N GLU A 316 -1.42 -6.78 -23.99
CA GLU A 316 -0.61 -7.56 -24.93
C GLU A 316 -0.72 -9.07 -24.67
N LEU A 317 -0.88 -9.48 -23.40
CA LEU A 317 -1.05 -10.90 -23.03
C LEU A 317 -2.52 -11.35 -23.02
N PHE A 318 -3.42 -10.50 -22.51
CA PHE A 318 -4.78 -10.93 -22.15
C PHE A 318 -5.90 -10.07 -22.74
N GLY A 319 -5.59 -9.07 -23.58
CA GLY A 319 -6.56 -8.10 -24.08
C GLY A 319 -7.66 -8.69 -24.96
N GLN A 320 -7.42 -9.87 -25.55
CA GLN A 320 -8.39 -10.60 -26.38
C GLN A 320 -9.26 -11.58 -25.57
N LEU A 321 -8.96 -11.77 -24.28
CA LEU A 321 -9.67 -12.72 -23.44
C LEU A 321 -10.90 -12.07 -22.79
N SER A 322 -11.98 -12.83 -22.68
CA SER A 322 -13.20 -12.42 -21.98
C SER A 322 -12.98 -12.36 -20.46
N PRO A 323 -13.67 -11.46 -19.73
CA PRO A 323 -13.59 -11.39 -18.28
C PRO A 323 -13.82 -12.76 -17.61
N ARG A 324 -13.20 -12.95 -16.45
CA ARG A 324 -13.28 -14.22 -15.69
C ARG A 324 -13.83 -14.09 -14.27
N CYS A 325 -14.48 -12.97 -13.96
CA CYS A 325 -14.89 -12.66 -12.58
C CYS A 325 -16.17 -13.40 -12.18
N ASN A 326 -17.29 -13.10 -12.83
CA ASN A 326 -18.62 -13.55 -12.39
C ASN A 326 -19.36 -14.22 -13.53
N ARG A 327 -19.89 -15.42 -13.30
CA ARG A 327 -20.78 -16.08 -14.25
C ARG A 327 -22.20 -15.56 -14.03
N LEU A 328 -22.82 -15.05 -15.08
CA LEU A 328 -24.18 -14.55 -15.11
C LEU A 328 -25.17 -15.70 -15.37
N ASP A 329 -26.45 -15.47 -15.07
CA ASP A 329 -27.52 -16.48 -15.22
C ASP A 329 -27.68 -16.97 -16.66
N ASN A 330 -27.38 -16.10 -17.65
CA ASN A 330 -27.40 -16.43 -19.07
C ASN A 330 -26.17 -17.27 -19.52
N GLY A 331 -25.24 -17.57 -18.61
CA GLY A 331 -24.02 -18.33 -18.86
C GLY A 331 -22.81 -17.47 -19.23
N ASP A 332 -22.98 -16.18 -19.53
CA ASP A 332 -21.88 -15.27 -19.85
C ASP A 332 -21.00 -14.98 -18.64
N ILE A 333 -19.77 -14.51 -18.87
CA ILE A 333 -18.86 -14.12 -17.80
C ILE A 333 -18.61 -12.62 -17.85
N ALA A 334 -18.95 -11.95 -16.75
CA ALA A 334 -18.80 -10.51 -16.56
C ALA A 334 -17.60 -10.16 -15.68
N GLN A 335 -17.08 -8.96 -15.88
CA GLN A 335 -16.11 -8.32 -15.00
C GLN A 335 -16.81 -7.91 -13.69
N CYS A 336 -16.17 -8.12 -12.54
CA CYS A 336 -16.71 -7.67 -11.25
C CYS A 336 -16.73 -6.14 -11.17
N ALA A 337 -17.60 -5.58 -10.32
CA ALA A 337 -17.67 -4.13 -10.09
C ALA A 337 -16.41 -3.56 -9.41
N GLY A 338 -15.71 -4.37 -8.59
CA GLY A 338 -14.51 -3.94 -7.85
C GLY A 338 -14.82 -3.12 -6.59
N ASP A 339 -16.09 -3.05 -6.22
CA ASP A 339 -16.60 -2.41 -5.02
C ASP A 339 -16.31 -3.23 -3.75
N THR A 340 -16.40 -4.56 -3.85
CA THR A 340 -16.11 -5.49 -2.75
C THR A 340 -15.61 -6.85 -3.23
N LEU A 341 -14.80 -7.54 -2.40
CA LEU A 341 -14.30 -8.88 -2.68
C LEU A 341 -15.43 -9.93 -2.78
N TYR A 342 -16.54 -9.72 -2.09
CA TYR A 342 -17.66 -10.67 -2.02
C TYR A 342 -18.49 -10.70 -3.31
N ASN A 343 -18.33 -9.69 -4.19
CA ASN A 343 -18.99 -9.59 -5.48
C ASN A 343 -18.13 -10.15 -6.63
N CYS A 344 -17.12 -10.96 -6.33
CA CYS A 344 -16.19 -11.50 -7.32
C CYS A 344 -15.96 -13.00 -7.14
N ASN A 345 -16.50 -13.83 -8.04
CA ASN A 345 -16.36 -15.29 -7.97
C ASN A 345 -14.91 -15.77 -8.10
N ARG A 346 -13.96 -14.93 -8.57
CA ARG A 346 -12.52 -15.26 -8.50
C ARG A 346 -12.00 -15.43 -7.07
N PHE A 347 -12.68 -14.85 -6.07
CA PHE A 347 -12.26 -14.87 -4.67
C PHE A 347 -13.30 -15.51 -3.75
N VAL A 348 -14.57 -15.14 -3.89
CA VAL A 348 -15.69 -15.63 -3.07
C VAL A 348 -16.77 -16.19 -3.98
N GLY A 349 -17.13 -17.46 -3.83
CA GLY A 349 -18.24 -18.07 -4.56
C GLY A 349 -17.86 -19.03 -5.70
N MET A 350 -16.57 -19.18 -6.05
CA MET A 350 -16.16 -20.28 -6.92
C MET A 350 -16.38 -21.60 -6.18
N LYS A 351 -17.21 -22.47 -6.75
CA LYS A 351 -17.29 -23.86 -6.31
C LYS A 351 -15.95 -24.50 -6.64
N ILE A 352 -15.18 -24.83 -5.61
CA ILE A 352 -13.92 -25.55 -5.76
C ILE A 352 -14.30 -27.01 -5.96
N ASP A 353 -14.37 -27.45 -7.21
CA ASP A 353 -14.46 -28.87 -7.54
C ASP A 353 -13.07 -29.48 -7.30
N ASP A 354 -12.98 -30.55 -6.50
CA ASP A 354 -11.76 -31.10 -5.91
C ASP A 354 -10.55 -31.22 -6.86
N GLN A 355 -9.69 -30.20 -6.88
CA GLN A 355 -8.29 -30.21 -7.37
C GLN A 355 -8.04 -31.09 -8.63
N THR A 356 -8.87 -30.90 -9.66
CA THR A 356 -8.91 -31.80 -10.83
C THR A 356 -7.90 -31.47 -11.92
N THR A 357 -6.95 -30.56 -11.68
CA THR A 357 -6.05 -30.14 -12.76
C THR A 357 -5.01 -31.23 -13.04
N HIS A 358 -4.71 -31.42 -14.32
CA HIS A 358 -3.65 -32.29 -14.78
C HIS A 358 -2.57 -31.46 -15.48
N ALA A 359 -1.34 -31.99 -15.53
CA ALA A 359 -0.30 -31.44 -16.38
C ALA A 359 -0.77 -31.42 -17.84
N LYS A 360 -0.35 -30.42 -18.64
CA LYS A 360 -0.83 -30.22 -20.02
C LYS A 360 -0.59 -31.44 -20.94
N SER A 361 0.46 -32.23 -20.66
CA SER A 361 0.80 -33.46 -21.38
C SER A 361 -0.01 -34.69 -20.94
N CYS A 362 -0.81 -34.59 -19.87
CA CYS A 362 -1.57 -35.70 -19.34
C CYS A 362 -2.98 -35.72 -19.95
N GLY A 363 -3.43 -36.88 -20.43
CA GLY A 363 -4.78 -37.09 -20.94
C GLY A 363 -5.89 -37.10 -19.89
N GLY A 364 -5.65 -36.57 -18.68
CA GLY A 364 -6.65 -36.49 -17.59
C GLY A 364 -6.94 -37.79 -16.84
N MET A 365 -6.26 -38.89 -17.15
CA MET A 365 -6.54 -40.23 -16.60
C MET A 365 -5.37 -40.82 -15.79
N CYS A 366 -4.45 -40.00 -15.28
CA CYS A 366 -3.34 -40.52 -14.47
C CYS A 366 -3.83 -40.99 -13.09
N ASN A 367 -3.16 -42.00 -12.53
CA ASN A 367 -3.42 -42.44 -11.16
C ASN A 367 -3.20 -41.30 -10.16
N ARG A 368 -3.90 -41.40 -9.04
CA ARG A 368 -3.74 -40.52 -7.89
C ARG A 368 -2.76 -41.16 -6.89
N LEU A 369 -1.97 -40.31 -6.26
CA LEU A 369 -0.99 -40.68 -5.24
C LEU A 369 -1.57 -40.34 -3.87
N HIS A 370 -1.45 -41.26 -2.92
CA HIS A 370 -1.95 -41.11 -1.55
C HIS A 370 -0.79 -40.94 -0.57
N TRP A 371 -1.01 -40.38 0.62
CA TRP A 371 0.08 -40.26 1.58
C TRP A 371 0.51 -41.61 2.15
N ASP A 372 1.81 -41.77 2.41
CA ASP A 372 2.32 -42.77 3.35
C ASP A 372 2.22 -42.16 4.77
N GLU A 373 1.13 -42.48 5.47
CA GLU A 373 0.83 -41.95 6.81
C GLU A 373 1.95 -42.25 7.82
N ASN A 374 2.58 -43.43 7.73
CA ASN A 374 3.68 -43.79 8.62
C ASN A 374 4.89 -42.88 8.38
N SER A 375 5.24 -42.62 7.11
CA SER A 375 6.31 -41.68 6.80
C SER A 375 6.00 -40.24 7.26
N TYR A 376 4.74 -39.81 7.15
CA TYR A 376 4.31 -38.48 7.58
C TYR A 376 4.42 -38.32 9.10
N ARG A 377 3.86 -39.27 9.87
CA ARG A 377 3.82 -39.21 11.34
C ARG A 377 5.20 -39.38 11.97
N ASN A 378 6.09 -40.17 11.36
CA ASN A 378 7.45 -40.38 11.85
C ASN A 378 8.43 -39.26 11.44
N THR A 379 8.00 -38.30 10.63
CA THR A 379 8.81 -37.13 10.28
C THR A 379 8.65 -36.07 11.37
N GLU A 380 9.76 -35.59 11.92
CA GLU A 380 9.76 -34.45 12.86
C GLU A 380 9.84 -33.10 12.11
N GLY A 381 9.22 -32.07 12.68
CA GLY A 381 9.25 -30.71 12.15
C GLY A 381 8.38 -30.51 10.89
N ALA A 382 8.78 -29.61 10.00
CA ALA A 382 8.01 -29.34 8.78
C ALA A 382 8.06 -30.54 7.82
N ARG A 383 6.91 -31.10 7.41
CA ARG A 383 6.84 -32.24 6.48
C ARG A 383 6.86 -31.74 5.03
N ALA A 384 7.79 -32.25 4.22
CA ALA A 384 7.86 -32.06 2.77
C ALA A 384 7.72 -33.40 2.05
N VAL A 385 7.30 -33.37 0.78
CA VAL A 385 7.24 -34.56 -0.07
C VAL A 385 8.64 -34.89 -0.59
N SER A 386 9.08 -36.13 -0.37
CA SER A 386 10.33 -36.65 -0.89
C SER A 386 10.25 -36.85 -2.41
N LEU A 387 11.33 -36.52 -3.13
CA LEU A 387 11.44 -36.81 -4.57
C LEU A 387 11.70 -38.29 -4.85
N TYR A 388 12.17 -39.05 -3.86
CA TYR A 388 12.45 -40.47 -3.99
C TYR A 388 11.18 -41.28 -3.73
N GLN A 389 10.55 -41.76 -4.81
CA GLN A 389 9.38 -42.62 -4.71
C GLN A 389 9.74 -44.11 -4.65
N ALA A 390 8.89 -44.87 -3.97
CA ALA A 390 8.74 -46.29 -4.25
C ALA A 390 7.55 -46.48 -5.21
N ASP A 391 7.58 -47.48 -6.08
CA ASP A 391 6.51 -47.80 -7.05
C ASP A 391 5.22 -48.37 -6.39
N ASN A 392 4.85 -47.86 -5.22
CA ASN A 392 3.71 -48.32 -4.44
C ASN A 392 2.50 -47.37 -4.48
N GLY A 393 2.57 -46.26 -5.23
CA GLY A 393 1.50 -45.28 -5.32
C GLY A 393 1.35 -44.38 -4.09
N LEU A 394 2.33 -44.38 -3.18
CA LEU A 394 2.34 -43.57 -1.97
C LEU A 394 3.37 -42.42 -2.03
N LEU A 395 2.97 -41.24 -1.57
CA LEU A 395 3.82 -40.09 -1.31
C LEU A 395 4.55 -40.31 0.00
N LYS A 396 5.89 -40.32 -0.06
CA LYS A 396 6.75 -40.35 1.12
C LYS A 396 7.08 -38.94 1.59
N TYR A 397 7.18 -38.79 2.90
CA TYR A 397 7.50 -37.52 3.54
C TYR A 397 8.89 -37.54 4.17
N CYS A 398 9.52 -36.37 4.18
CA CYS A 398 10.78 -36.10 4.87
C CYS A 398 10.70 -34.72 5.53
N THR A 399 11.66 -34.40 6.41
CA THR A 399 11.73 -33.05 7.01
C THR A 399 12.16 -32.04 5.94
N ALA A 400 11.45 -30.91 5.85
CA ALA A 400 11.80 -29.80 4.96
C ALA A 400 13.17 -29.21 5.34
N SER A 401 13.96 -28.85 4.32
CA SER A 401 15.35 -28.44 4.44
C SER A 401 15.64 -27.22 3.55
N HIS A 402 16.88 -26.72 3.58
CA HIS A 402 17.37 -25.70 2.64
C HIS A 402 17.39 -26.18 1.17
N GLY A 403 17.28 -27.49 0.95
CA GLY A 403 17.14 -28.14 -0.35
C GLY A 403 15.69 -28.30 -0.79
N THR A 404 14.69 -27.90 0.01
CA THR A 404 13.27 -28.01 -0.34
C THR A 404 12.85 -26.91 -1.33
N MET A 405 12.01 -27.26 -2.31
CA MET A 405 11.26 -26.28 -3.12
C MET A 405 9.88 -26.03 -2.49
N ALA A 406 9.57 -24.82 -2.05
CA ALA A 406 8.23 -24.48 -1.57
C ALA A 406 7.33 -24.08 -2.74
N ILE A 407 6.14 -24.65 -2.86
CA ILE A 407 5.18 -24.34 -3.91
C ILE A 407 4.07 -23.48 -3.30
N SER A 408 3.91 -22.28 -3.87
CA SER A 408 2.90 -21.30 -3.51
C SER A 408 1.89 -21.21 -4.65
N HIS A 409 0.69 -21.77 -4.45
CA HIS A 409 -0.29 -21.93 -5.51
C HIS A 409 -1.65 -21.34 -5.14
N VAL A 410 -2.45 -21.03 -6.15
CA VAL A 410 -3.84 -20.60 -5.92
C VAL A 410 -4.74 -21.83 -5.82
N TRP A 411 -5.27 -22.10 -4.63
CA TRP A 411 -6.11 -23.28 -4.37
C TRP A 411 -7.27 -23.44 -5.38
N SER A 412 -7.96 -22.36 -5.72
CA SER A 412 -9.07 -22.37 -6.67
C SER A 412 -8.66 -22.64 -8.13
N HIS A 413 -7.37 -22.71 -8.44
CA HIS A 413 -6.86 -23.09 -9.77
C HIS A 413 -6.63 -24.59 -9.91
N GLY A 414 -6.80 -25.37 -8.84
CA GLY A 414 -6.91 -26.83 -8.91
C GLY A 414 -5.60 -27.61 -9.06
N GLN A 415 -4.45 -27.01 -8.76
CA GLN A 415 -3.10 -27.60 -8.93
C GLN A 415 -2.68 -28.58 -7.82
N GLY A 416 -3.58 -28.95 -6.90
CA GLY A 416 -3.30 -29.73 -5.71
C GLY A 416 -4.00 -31.08 -5.66
N GLY A 417 -4.34 -31.48 -4.43
CA GLY A 417 -4.98 -32.76 -4.11
C GLY A 417 -4.73 -33.09 -2.64
N ARG A 418 -5.65 -33.80 -1.98
CA ARG A 418 -5.54 -34.20 -0.57
C ARG A 418 -5.16 -35.68 -0.47
N PRO A 419 -3.87 -36.02 -0.31
CA PRO A 419 -3.40 -37.40 -0.35
C PRO A 419 -3.93 -38.26 0.80
N GLU A 420 -4.40 -37.62 1.89
CA GLU A 420 -5.04 -38.27 3.04
C GLU A 420 -6.49 -38.69 2.78
N ILE A 421 -7.08 -38.29 1.65
CA ILE A 421 -8.46 -38.62 1.26
C ILE A 421 -8.42 -39.52 0.02
N GLU A 422 -9.02 -40.71 0.12
CA GLU A 422 -9.08 -41.69 -0.98
C GLU A 422 -9.70 -41.09 -2.26
N GLU A 423 -10.80 -40.35 -2.13
CA GLU A 423 -11.49 -39.75 -3.29
C GLU A 423 -10.81 -38.48 -3.83
N SER A 424 -9.72 -37.99 -3.24
CA SER A 424 -9.00 -36.80 -3.71
C SER A 424 -7.63 -37.17 -4.28
N GLY A 425 -6.67 -37.61 -3.45
CA GLY A 425 -5.30 -37.93 -3.86
C GLY A 425 -4.58 -36.77 -4.56
N LEU A 426 -3.28 -36.92 -4.86
CA LEU A 426 -2.55 -36.00 -5.75
C LEU A 426 -2.39 -36.62 -7.13
N ASN A 427 -2.78 -35.92 -8.19
CA ASN A 427 -2.59 -36.40 -9.56
C ASN A 427 -1.10 -36.69 -9.85
N ARG A 428 -0.76 -37.92 -10.25
CA ARG A 428 0.64 -38.34 -10.51
C ARG A 428 1.36 -37.43 -11.49
N CYS A 429 0.68 -36.96 -12.54
CA CYS A 429 1.28 -36.04 -13.50
C CYS A 429 1.69 -34.68 -12.90
N LEU A 430 0.99 -34.19 -11.86
CA LEU A 430 1.37 -32.98 -11.14
C LEU A 430 2.58 -33.24 -10.24
N HIS A 431 2.59 -34.38 -9.55
CA HIS A 431 3.77 -34.80 -8.78
C HIS A 431 5.02 -34.88 -9.68
N GLU A 432 4.94 -35.60 -10.80
CA GLU A 432 6.04 -35.72 -11.78
C GLU A 432 6.51 -34.36 -12.30
N ARG A 433 5.58 -33.44 -12.58
CA ARG A 433 5.89 -32.05 -12.96
C ARG A 433 6.72 -31.35 -11.89
N TYR A 434 6.28 -31.38 -10.64
CA TYR A 434 7.00 -30.73 -9.55
C TYR A 434 8.34 -31.41 -9.23
N VAL A 435 8.43 -32.74 -9.34
CA VAL A 435 9.68 -33.47 -9.22
C VAL A 435 10.68 -33.03 -10.30
N LYS A 436 10.24 -32.93 -11.56
CA LYS A 436 11.08 -32.46 -12.67
C LYS A 436 11.60 -31.04 -12.42
N ILE A 437 10.74 -30.13 -11.97
CA ILE A 437 11.13 -28.75 -11.66
C ILE A 437 12.10 -28.72 -10.47
N ALA A 438 11.80 -29.46 -9.40
CA ALA A 438 12.65 -29.57 -8.21
C ALA A 438 14.06 -30.07 -8.56
N HIS A 439 14.16 -31.13 -9.38
CA HIS A 439 15.45 -31.61 -9.88
C HIS A 439 16.18 -30.58 -10.73
N GLY A 440 15.47 -29.80 -11.57
CA GLY A 440 16.05 -28.70 -12.34
C GLY A 440 16.74 -27.64 -11.48
N TYR A 441 16.25 -27.42 -10.26
CA TYR A 441 16.88 -26.54 -9.27
C TYR A 441 17.79 -27.28 -8.26
N SER A 442 18.06 -28.57 -8.46
CA SER A 442 18.81 -29.41 -7.51
C SER A 442 18.23 -29.35 -6.09
N CYS A 443 16.91 -29.48 -5.99
CA CYS A 443 16.19 -29.67 -4.74
C CYS A 443 16.11 -31.16 -4.38
N ASP A 444 15.93 -31.48 -3.10
CA ASP A 444 15.83 -32.84 -2.57
C ASP A 444 14.39 -33.26 -2.20
N SER A 445 13.48 -32.28 -2.15
CA SER A 445 12.10 -32.40 -1.70
C SER A 445 11.30 -31.20 -2.21
N TYR A 446 9.96 -31.30 -2.17
CA TYR A 446 9.10 -30.13 -2.34
C TYR A 446 8.05 -30.06 -1.24
N TRP A 447 7.68 -28.84 -0.86
CA TRP A 447 6.58 -28.57 0.05
C TRP A 447 5.43 -27.92 -0.71
N MET A 448 4.20 -28.33 -0.41
CA MET A 448 2.99 -27.71 -0.92
C MET A 448 1.90 -27.91 0.13
N ASP A 449 1.11 -26.88 0.40
CA ASP A 449 0.06 -26.90 1.41
C ASP A 449 -0.95 -28.05 1.21
N THR A 450 -1.28 -28.41 -0.03
CA THR A 450 -2.25 -29.48 -0.32
C THR A 450 -1.80 -30.87 0.16
N PRO A 451 -0.59 -31.39 -0.18
CA PRO A 451 -0.10 -32.67 0.33
C PRO A 451 0.53 -32.61 1.73
N CYS A 452 0.93 -31.44 2.22
CA CYS A 452 1.70 -31.31 3.47
C CYS A 452 0.88 -30.79 4.66
N ILE A 453 -0.37 -30.34 4.47
CA ILE A 453 -1.25 -29.89 5.56
C ILE A 453 -2.53 -30.75 5.59
N PRO A 454 -2.57 -31.78 6.45
CA PRO A 454 -3.71 -32.69 6.55
C PRO A 454 -4.95 -32.00 7.15
N LYS A 455 -6.10 -32.67 7.04
CA LYS A 455 -7.35 -32.23 7.70
C LYS A 455 -7.37 -32.47 9.22
N ASP A 456 -6.61 -33.44 9.72
CA ASP A 456 -6.51 -33.71 11.16
C ASP A 456 -6.08 -32.44 11.92
N ARG A 457 -6.82 -32.08 12.97
CA ARG A 457 -6.64 -30.79 13.65
C ARG A 457 -5.25 -30.64 14.26
N ILE A 458 -4.75 -31.68 14.93
CA ILE A 458 -3.47 -31.63 15.64
C ILE A 458 -2.32 -31.51 14.64
N LEU A 459 -2.32 -32.38 13.62
CA LEU A 459 -1.30 -32.36 12.57
C LEU A 459 -1.37 -31.09 11.72
N ARG A 460 -2.57 -30.54 11.51
CA ARG A 460 -2.78 -29.26 10.81
C ARG A 460 -2.17 -28.11 11.59
N ASP A 461 -2.48 -28.00 12.89
CA ASP A 461 -1.98 -26.93 13.74
C ASP A 461 -0.44 -26.98 13.78
N GLU A 462 0.13 -28.18 13.93
CA GLU A 462 1.59 -28.41 13.86
C GLU A 462 2.19 -27.99 12.50
N ALA A 463 1.55 -28.37 11.39
CA ALA A 463 2.03 -28.00 10.06
C ALA A 463 1.94 -26.48 9.78
N ILE A 464 0.88 -25.82 10.26
CA ILE A 464 0.70 -24.36 10.13
C ILE A 464 1.76 -23.61 10.95
N GLU A 465 2.10 -24.08 12.15
CA GLU A 465 3.17 -23.48 12.98
C GLU A 465 4.53 -23.46 12.25
N HIS A 466 4.75 -24.37 11.30
CA HIS A 466 5.97 -24.46 10.51
C HIS A 466 5.94 -23.72 9.16
N ILE A 467 4.82 -23.13 8.74
CA ILE A 467 4.70 -22.54 7.39
C ILE A 467 5.73 -21.40 7.16
N ASN A 468 5.96 -20.57 8.18
CA ASN A 468 6.94 -19.50 8.12
C ASN A 468 8.36 -20.04 7.88
N SER A 469 8.76 -21.09 8.61
CA SER A 469 10.09 -21.67 8.45
C SER A 469 10.24 -22.42 7.14
N VAL A 470 9.20 -23.07 6.63
CA VAL A 470 9.21 -23.71 5.31
C VAL A 470 9.54 -22.69 4.23
N PHE A 471 8.75 -21.62 4.11
CA PHE A 471 8.96 -20.62 3.05
C PHE A 471 10.25 -19.82 3.24
N ALA A 472 10.59 -19.47 4.48
CA ALA A 472 11.83 -18.74 4.76
C ALA A 472 13.08 -19.55 4.40
N ASN A 473 13.11 -20.85 4.70
CA ASN A 473 14.31 -21.66 4.58
C ASN A 473 14.41 -22.46 3.27
N SER A 474 13.29 -22.75 2.58
CA SER A 474 13.29 -23.46 1.29
C SER A 474 14.20 -22.82 0.25
N LYS A 475 14.83 -23.60 -0.63
CA LYS A 475 15.75 -23.10 -1.68
C LYS A 475 15.12 -22.03 -2.56
N LEU A 476 13.84 -22.20 -2.88
CA LEU A 476 13.05 -21.28 -3.68
C LEU A 476 11.56 -21.44 -3.38
N THR A 477 10.81 -20.39 -3.72
CA THR A 477 9.35 -20.40 -3.75
C THR A 477 8.87 -20.39 -5.19
N LEU A 478 8.20 -21.46 -5.62
CA LEU A 478 7.61 -21.62 -6.94
C LEU A 478 6.16 -21.10 -6.93
N VAL A 479 5.89 -20.05 -7.69
CA VAL A 479 4.55 -19.45 -7.82
C VAL A 479 3.78 -20.12 -8.94
N CYS A 480 2.60 -20.64 -8.62
CA CYS A 480 1.69 -21.27 -9.56
C CYS A 480 0.37 -20.49 -9.64
N ASP A 481 0.24 -19.67 -10.68
CA ASP A 481 -0.98 -18.92 -11.02
C ASP A 481 -1.42 -19.27 -12.44
N ARG A 482 -2.72 -19.46 -12.65
CA ARG A 482 -3.32 -19.84 -13.94
C ARG A 482 -2.90 -18.91 -15.08
N ASP A 483 -2.93 -17.59 -14.89
CA ASP A 483 -2.62 -16.64 -15.96
C ASP A 483 -1.11 -16.65 -16.25
N LEU A 484 -0.27 -16.68 -15.21
CA LEU A 484 1.19 -16.73 -15.36
C LEU A 484 1.67 -18.01 -16.05
N MET A 485 1.09 -19.16 -15.71
CA MET A 485 1.40 -20.46 -16.33
C MET A 485 0.98 -20.57 -17.80
N SER A 486 0.23 -19.59 -18.32
CA SER A 486 -0.13 -19.53 -19.75
C SER A 486 0.90 -18.79 -20.60
N ILE A 487 1.81 -18.03 -19.99
CA ILE A 487 2.75 -17.15 -20.69
C ILE A 487 3.94 -17.97 -21.21
N ASN A 488 4.25 -17.84 -22.50
CA ASN A 488 5.43 -18.44 -23.11
C ASN A 488 6.66 -17.56 -22.88
N VAL A 489 7.76 -18.15 -22.42
CA VAL A 489 9.00 -17.45 -22.06
C VAL A 489 10.23 -17.93 -22.83
N ASN A 490 10.04 -18.61 -23.97
CA ASN A 490 11.14 -19.07 -24.82
C ASN A 490 12.02 -17.92 -25.35
N GLU A 491 11.41 -16.77 -25.66
CA GLU A 491 12.10 -15.57 -26.14
C GLU A 491 11.88 -14.41 -25.18
N MET A 492 12.83 -14.20 -24.26
CA MET A 492 12.70 -13.21 -23.21
C MET A 492 13.14 -11.81 -23.69
N SER A 493 12.17 -10.92 -23.88
CA SER A 493 12.41 -9.48 -24.15
C SER A 493 12.07 -8.62 -22.92
N ILE A 494 12.58 -7.38 -22.85
CA ILE A 494 12.21 -6.42 -21.80
C ILE A 494 10.69 -6.16 -21.81
N ALA A 495 10.09 -6.05 -23.00
CA ALA A 495 8.64 -5.90 -23.15
C ALA A 495 7.86 -7.08 -22.54
N LEU A 496 8.32 -8.31 -22.75
CA LEU A 496 7.69 -9.48 -22.16
C LEU A 496 7.87 -9.51 -20.63
N GLN A 497 9.05 -9.15 -20.12
CA GLN A 497 9.28 -9.03 -18.68
C GLN A 497 8.34 -7.99 -18.04
N GLU A 498 8.17 -6.83 -18.69
CA GLU A 498 7.20 -5.81 -18.28
C GLU A 498 5.76 -6.37 -18.23
N SER A 499 5.35 -7.15 -19.23
CA SER A 499 4.03 -7.78 -19.27
C SER A 499 3.85 -8.85 -18.20
N ILE A 500 4.88 -9.65 -17.91
CA ILE A 500 4.86 -10.63 -16.81
C ILE A 500 4.76 -9.90 -15.47
N LEU A 501 5.55 -8.85 -15.24
CA LEU A 501 5.51 -8.07 -13.99
C LEU A 501 4.14 -7.38 -13.79
N ALA A 502 3.57 -6.79 -14.85
CA ALA A 502 2.20 -6.26 -14.82
C ALA A 502 1.17 -7.34 -14.47
N SER A 503 1.37 -8.56 -14.97
CA SER A 503 0.52 -9.71 -14.67
C SER A 503 0.66 -10.17 -13.23
N VAL A 504 1.88 -10.21 -12.68
CA VAL A 504 2.15 -10.55 -11.27
C VAL A 504 1.41 -9.60 -10.32
N LEU A 505 1.39 -8.30 -10.62
CA LEU A 505 0.70 -7.31 -9.77
C LEU A 505 -0.82 -7.54 -9.71
N LEU A 506 -1.43 -8.04 -10.80
CA LEU A 506 -2.88 -8.19 -10.99
C LEU A 506 -3.40 -9.64 -10.89
N CYS A 507 -2.51 -10.63 -10.73
CA CYS A 507 -2.90 -12.04 -10.75
C CYS A 507 -3.63 -12.45 -9.47
N ASP A 508 -4.28 -13.62 -9.53
CA ASP A 508 -5.03 -14.16 -8.41
C ASP A 508 -4.12 -14.48 -7.22
N TRP A 509 -2.90 -14.91 -7.51
CA TRP A 509 -1.90 -15.19 -6.49
C TRP A 509 -1.55 -13.95 -5.66
N ASN A 510 -1.37 -12.77 -6.24
CA ASN A 510 -0.87 -11.60 -5.49
C ASN A 510 -1.90 -10.96 -4.51
N VAL A 511 -3.18 -11.27 -4.68
CA VAL A 511 -4.30 -10.58 -4.00
C VAL A 511 -4.94 -11.40 -2.86
N ARG A 512 -4.39 -12.56 -2.51
CA ARG A 512 -4.88 -13.43 -1.43
C ARG A 512 -4.01 -13.31 -0.18
N ALA A 513 -4.60 -13.60 0.99
CA ALA A 513 -3.94 -13.42 2.28
C ALA A 513 -2.84 -14.48 2.54
N TRP A 514 -3.11 -15.75 2.21
CA TRP A 514 -2.13 -16.84 2.37
C TRP A 514 -0.91 -16.63 1.46
N THR A 515 -1.12 -16.38 0.18
CA THR A 515 -0.04 -16.16 -0.78
C THR A 515 0.78 -14.89 -0.49
N LEU A 516 0.20 -13.88 0.17
CA LEU A 516 0.96 -12.74 0.70
C LEU A 516 2.00 -13.20 1.75
N LEU A 517 1.61 -14.05 2.70
CA LEU A 517 2.51 -14.63 3.70
C LEU A 517 3.62 -15.44 3.02
N GLU A 518 3.23 -16.30 2.09
CA GLU A 518 4.14 -17.17 1.33
C GLU A 518 5.14 -16.35 0.51
N ALA A 519 4.70 -15.26 -0.11
CA ALA A 519 5.57 -14.30 -0.79
C ALA A 519 6.55 -13.64 0.19
N LEU A 520 6.06 -13.07 1.29
CA LEU A 520 6.90 -12.38 2.29
C LEU A 520 7.98 -13.27 2.86
N ARG A 521 7.63 -14.53 3.18
CA ARG A 521 8.59 -15.50 3.74
C ARG A 521 9.50 -16.07 2.64
N GLY A 522 8.98 -16.27 1.44
CA GLY A 522 9.70 -16.83 0.28
C GLY A 522 10.53 -15.84 -0.55
N ARG A 523 10.46 -14.54 -0.27
CA ARG A 523 11.00 -13.46 -1.11
C ARG A 523 12.51 -13.48 -1.38
N LYS A 524 13.27 -14.38 -0.72
CA LYS A 524 14.68 -14.59 -1.03
C LYS A 524 14.90 -15.10 -2.45
N ASN A 525 13.97 -15.93 -2.95
CA ASN A 525 14.08 -16.54 -4.27
C ASN A 525 12.69 -16.98 -4.79
N ILE A 526 11.94 -16.03 -5.34
CA ILE A 526 10.64 -16.30 -5.98
C ILE A 526 10.86 -16.64 -7.45
N GLN A 527 10.41 -17.83 -7.85
CA GLN A 527 10.38 -18.33 -9.22
C GLN A 527 8.93 -18.43 -9.69
N ILE A 528 8.61 -17.87 -10.85
CA ILE A 528 7.27 -17.90 -11.43
C ILE A 528 7.21 -19.05 -12.44
N LEU A 529 6.21 -19.93 -12.29
CA LEU A 529 5.95 -20.99 -13.24
C LEU A 529 5.20 -20.45 -14.46
N CYS A 530 5.80 -20.60 -15.63
CA CYS A 530 5.29 -20.19 -16.93
C CYS A 530 4.87 -21.41 -17.77
N ALA A 531 4.48 -21.17 -19.02
CA ALA A 531 4.11 -22.24 -19.93
C ALA A 531 5.27 -23.22 -20.14
N ASN A 532 4.93 -24.47 -20.48
CA ASN A 532 5.89 -25.55 -20.76
C ASN A 532 6.83 -25.86 -19.60
N ASP A 533 6.39 -25.60 -18.37
CA ASP A 533 7.12 -25.87 -17.11
C ASP A 533 8.43 -25.09 -16.99
N GLN A 534 8.56 -23.99 -17.74
CA GLN A 534 9.67 -23.06 -17.60
C GLN A 534 9.44 -22.13 -16.42
N THR A 535 10.52 -21.71 -15.78
CA THR A 535 10.50 -20.84 -14.62
C THR A 535 11.28 -19.56 -14.87
N VAL A 536 10.80 -18.45 -14.31
CA VAL A 536 11.46 -17.14 -14.40
C VAL A 536 11.62 -16.52 -13.03
N SER A 537 12.79 -15.95 -12.77
CA SER A 537 13.13 -15.30 -11.50
C SER A 537 12.45 -13.93 -11.41
N LEU A 538 11.60 -13.73 -10.39
CA LEU A 538 10.95 -12.44 -10.16
C LEU A 538 11.98 -11.34 -9.89
N ARG A 539 13.02 -11.65 -9.11
CA ARG A 539 14.09 -10.71 -8.76
C ARG A 539 14.84 -10.24 -10.00
N ASP A 540 15.23 -11.17 -10.87
CA ASP A 540 16.04 -10.84 -12.04
C ASP A 540 15.22 -10.06 -13.06
N MET A 541 13.95 -10.43 -13.27
CA MET A 541 13.04 -9.65 -14.12
C MET A 541 12.85 -8.22 -13.61
N LEU A 542 12.60 -8.05 -12.31
CA LEU A 542 12.41 -6.73 -11.72
C LEU A 542 13.70 -5.89 -11.80
N GLN A 543 14.88 -6.50 -11.60
CA GLN A 543 16.17 -5.83 -11.78
C GLN A 543 16.42 -5.42 -13.23
N ASN A 544 16.08 -6.26 -14.20
CA ASN A 544 16.24 -5.95 -15.62
C ASN A 544 15.30 -4.83 -16.06
N VAL A 545 14.02 -4.88 -15.67
CA VAL A 545 13.04 -3.81 -15.98
C VAL A 545 13.40 -2.51 -15.24
N HIS A 546 13.92 -2.59 -14.01
CA HIS A 546 14.45 -1.42 -13.30
C HIS A 546 15.66 -0.78 -14.00
N ARG A 547 16.52 -1.56 -14.66
CA ARG A 547 17.69 -1.04 -15.38
C ARG A 547 17.37 -0.52 -16.78
N GLU A 548 16.64 -1.31 -17.56
CA GLU A 548 16.45 -1.10 -19.01
C GLU A 548 14.99 -0.81 -19.39
N GLY A 549 14.04 -1.31 -18.60
CA GLY A 549 12.62 -1.19 -18.88
C GLY A 549 12.01 0.13 -18.42
N SER A 550 10.69 0.17 -18.42
CA SER A 550 9.93 1.39 -18.16
C SER A 550 9.86 1.70 -16.66
N ILE A 551 10.10 2.96 -16.29
CA ILE A 551 10.09 3.40 -14.89
C ILE A 551 8.70 3.23 -14.27
N ASP A 552 7.65 3.63 -14.99
CA ASP A 552 6.25 3.50 -14.57
C ASP A 552 5.86 2.07 -14.16
N ILE A 553 6.37 1.04 -14.84
CA ILE A 553 6.10 -0.36 -14.49
C ILE A 553 6.91 -0.80 -13.27
N ALA A 554 8.22 -0.51 -13.25
CA ALA A 554 9.08 -0.92 -12.14
C ALA A 554 8.59 -0.36 -10.80
N THR A 555 8.20 0.92 -10.77
CA THR A 555 7.82 1.61 -9.54
C THR A 555 6.55 1.09 -8.89
N PHE A 556 5.68 0.34 -9.60
CA PHE A 556 4.53 -0.34 -8.97
C PHE A 556 4.95 -1.32 -7.87
N PHE A 557 6.16 -1.88 -7.93
CA PHE A 557 6.61 -2.85 -6.92
C PHE A 557 6.85 -2.20 -5.55
N LEU A 558 6.92 -0.87 -5.46
CA LEU A 558 6.96 -0.16 -4.18
C LEU A 558 5.60 -0.22 -3.45
N THR A 559 4.48 -0.43 -4.17
CA THR A 559 3.16 -0.69 -3.54
C THR A 559 2.89 -2.17 -3.28
N ALA A 560 3.77 -3.05 -3.78
CA ALA A 560 3.74 -4.49 -3.55
C ALA A 560 4.97 -4.93 -2.75
N GLN A 561 5.18 -4.32 -1.58
CA GLN A 561 6.39 -4.49 -0.76
C GLN A 561 6.75 -5.94 -0.42
N HIS A 562 5.77 -6.84 -0.37
CA HIS A 562 5.99 -8.28 -0.16
C HIS A 562 6.70 -9.00 -1.31
N LEU A 563 6.76 -8.37 -2.49
CA LEU A 563 7.46 -8.88 -3.67
C LEU A 563 8.89 -8.33 -3.78
N LEU A 564 9.30 -7.40 -2.92
CA LEU A 564 10.66 -6.88 -2.88
C LEU A 564 11.60 -7.87 -2.16
N PRO A 565 12.90 -7.93 -2.52
CA PRO A 565 13.85 -8.86 -1.92
C PRO A 565 13.96 -8.72 -0.39
N ALA A 566 14.34 -9.79 0.30
CA ALA A 566 14.64 -9.72 1.73
C ALA A 566 15.86 -8.83 2.02
N ALA A 567 15.84 -8.13 3.16
CA ALA A 567 16.99 -7.37 3.65
C ALA A 567 18.21 -8.28 3.78
N LEU A 568 19.37 -7.79 3.34
CA LEU A 568 20.63 -8.52 3.55
C LEU A 568 20.93 -8.52 5.06
N ASN A 569 21.17 -9.70 5.64
CA ASN A 569 21.60 -9.81 7.03
C ASN A 569 22.86 -8.96 7.25
N PRO A 570 22.89 -8.06 8.25
CA PRO A 570 24.11 -7.31 8.55
C PRO A 570 25.24 -8.29 8.93
N PRO A 571 26.46 -8.10 8.39
CA PRO A 571 27.58 -8.98 8.70
C PRO A 571 27.88 -8.92 10.22
N GLY A 572 27.89 -10.07 10.89
CA GLY A 572 28.31 -10.19 12.30
C GLY A 572 27.28 -10.73 13.29
N ARG A 573 26.02 -11.00 12.89
CA ARG A 573 25.13 -11.84 13.73
C ARG A 573 25.57 -13.29 13.62
N ASN A 574 26.12 -13.84 14.71
CA ASN A 574 26.44 -15.26 14.81
C ASN A 574 25.20 -16.09 14.44
N ALA A 575 25.35 -17.01 13.50
CA ALA A 575 24.33 -18.00 13.19
C ALA A 575 24.04 -18.78 14.48
N ASN A 576 22.89 -18.51 15.09
CA ASN A 576 22.40 -19.23 16.26
C ASN A 576 22.24 -20.71 15.88
N LYS A 577 22.54 -21.62 16.82
CA LYS A 577 22.59 -23.08 16.59
C LYS A 577 21.24 -23.68 16.11
N TYR A 578 20.16 -22.93 16.26
CA TYR A 578 18.80 -23.28 15.84
C TYR A 578 18.42 -22.52 14.56
N TRP A 579 18.65 -23.15 13.41
CA TRP A 579 18.55 -22.55 12.07
C TRP A 579 17.17 -21.96 11.71
N TYR A 580 16.09 -22.44 12.31
CA TYR A 580 14.71 -22.00 12.04
C TYR A 580 14.34 -20.65 12.71
N LEU A 581 15.11 -20.18 13.70
CA LEU A 581 14.88 -18.90 14.41
C LEU A 581 15.57 -17.73 13.72
N ASN A 582 16.76 -17.94 13.13
CA ASN A 582 17.56 -16.85 12.58
C ASN A 582 16.97 -16.20 11.32
N GLU A 583 16.42 -17.00 10.40
CA GLU A 583 15.86 -16.47 9.14
C GLU A 583 14.45 -15.94 9.31
N THR A 584 13.63 -16.51 10.21
CA THR A 584 12.26 -16.05 10.44
C THR A 584 12.23 -14.71 11.19
N GLU A 585 13.05 -14.52 12.23
CA GLU A 585 13.16 -13.25 12.97
C GLU A 585 13.82 -12.13 12.15
N ALA A 586 14.78 -12.46 11.27
CA ALA A 586 15.50 -11.47 10.45
C ALA A 586 14.79 -11.12 9.13
N ASN A 587 14.00 -12.03 8.54
CA ASN A 587 13.33 -11.81 7.24
C ASN A 587 11.84 -11.49 7.39
N GLY A 588 11.52 -10.20 7.49
CA GLY A 588 10.17 -9.70 7.19
C GLY A 588 9.13 -9.92 8.29
N ALA A 589 9.54 -9.97 9.56
CA ALA A 589 8.61 -9.76 10.67
C ALA A 589 7.95 -8.38 10.50
N LEU A 590 6.63 -8.35 10.48
CA LEU A 590 5.88 -7.10 10.36
C LEU A 590 5.36 -6.67 11.73
N SER A 591 5.20 -5.36 11.93
CA SER A 591 4.40 -4.86 13.04
C SER A 591 2.93 -5.27 12.85
N MET A 592 2.14 -5.21 13.93
CA MET A 592 0.71 -5.54 13.88
C MET A 592 -0.02 -4.66 12.86
N GLU A 593 0.28 -3.37 12.85
CA GLU A 593 -0.31 -2.37 11.98
C GLU A 593 0.08 -2.60 10.52
N GLN A 594 1.35 -2.92 10.26
CA GLN A 594 1.83 -3.24 8.92
C GLN A 594 1.15 -4.49 8.35
N ALA A 595 1.11 -5.57 9.14
CA ALA A 595 0.47 -6.82 8.73
C ALA A 595 -1.02 -6.60 8.43
N ALA A 596 -1.75 -5.88 9.29
CA ALA A 596 -3.15 -5.55 9.05
C ALA A 596 -3.34 -4.66 7.81
N SER A 597 -2.49 -3.65 7.61
CA SER A 597 -2.52 -2.79 6.43
C SER A 597 -2.23 -3.55 5.13
N LEU A 598 -1.55 -4.70 5.16
CA LEU A 598 -1.43 -5.56 3.99
C LEU A 598 -2.62 -6.51 3.84
N LEU A 599 -3.22 -6.97 4.94
CA LEU A 599 -4.32 -7.93 4.88
C LEU A 599 -5.68 -7.30 4.55
N HIS A 600 -5.86 -5.98 4.72
CA HIS A 600 -7.19 -5.36 4.74
C HIS A 600 -8.08 -5.53 3.48
N LEU A 601 -7.48 -5.76 2.31
CA LEU A 601 -8.17 -6.01 1.05
C LEU A 601 -7.93 -7.42 0.48
N ARG A 602 -7.24 -8.29 1.24
CA ARG A 602 -6.86 -9.63 0.82
C ARG A 602 -7.78 -10.66 1.45
N HIS A 603 -8.26 -11.59 0.63
CA HIS A 603 -9.19 -12.62 1.06
C HIS A 603 -8.47 -13.83 1.67
N ALA A 604 -9.00 -14.32 2.79
CA ALA A 604 -8.70 -15.64 3.36
C ALA A 604 -9.93 -16.55 3.19
N SER A 605 -9.73 -17.76 2.68
CA SER A 605 -10.84 -18.63 2.27
C SER A 605 -11.62 -19.26 3.43
N ARG A 606 -11.04 -19.36 4.63
CA ARG A 606 -11.70 -19.93 5.81
C ARG A 606 -11.89 -18.86 6.87
N PRO A 607 -13.06 -18.79 7.54
CA PRO A 607 -13.27 -17.87 8.64
C PRO A 607 -12.19 -18.03 9.73
N GLY A 608 -11.60 -16.92 10.18
CA GLY A 608 -10.56 -16.91 11.21
C GLY A 608 -9.14 -17.12 10.68
N ASP A 609 -8.94 -17.59 9.44
CA ASP A 609 -7.60 -17.68 8.83
C ASP A 609 -6.96 -16.30 8.76
N GLU A 610 -7.74 -15.22 8.59
CA GLU A 610 -7.23 -13.85 8.60
C GLU A 610 -6.50 -13.48 9.91
N ILE A 611 -6.93 -14.02 11.05
CA ILE A 611 -6.26 -13.83 12.35
C ILE A 611 -5.02 -14.70 12.44
N VAL A 612 -5.10 -15.95 11.99
CA VAL A 612 -3.96 -16.88 11.95
C VAL A 612 -2.82 -16.29 11.10
N ILE A 613 -3.14 -15.81 9.90
CA ILE A 613 -2.18 -15.18 8.99
C ILE A 613 -1.63 -13.89 9.62
N TRP A 614 -2.47 -13.08 10.27
CA TRP A 614 -2.00 -11.87 10.95
C TRP A 614 -0.96 -12.19 12.03
N SER A 615 -1.21 -13.22 12.86
CA SER A 615 -0.22 -13.72 13.84
C SER A 615 1.06 -14.19 13.18
N LEU A 616 0.97 -15.00 12.10
CA LEU A 616 2.13 -15.52 11.40
C LEU A 616 2.97 -14.43 10.72
N LEU A 617 2.34 -13.37 10.19
CA LEU A 617 3.06 -12.20 9.66
C LEU A 617 3.86 -11.45 10.74
N CYS A 618 3.35 -11.45 11.96
CA CYS A 618 4.03 -10.88 13.14
C CYS A 618 5.06 -11.83 13.77
N ASN A 619 5.29 -13.02 13.19
CA ASN A 619 6.09 -14.12 13.76
C ASN A 619 5.58 -14.65 15.10
N ASP A 620 4.30 -14.47 15.41
CA ASP A 620 3.69 -15.10 16.57
C ASP A 620 3.26 -16.53 16.26
N LYS A 621 3.10 -17.31 17.33
CA LYS A 621 2.29 -18.53 17.25
C LYS A 621 0.82 -18.15 17.00
N PRO A 622 0.10 -18.87 16.13
CA PRO A 622 -1.33 -18.67 15.96
C PRO A 622 -2.08 -18.79 17.31
N PRO A 623 -3.06 -17.90 17.58
CA PRO A 623 -3.87 -18.00 18.79
C PRO A 623 -4.68 -19.30 18.76
N ARG A 624 -4.73 -20.00 19.91
CA ARG A 624 -5.54 -21.21 20.08
C ARG A 624 -6.83 -20.84 20.81
N SER A 625 -7.99 -21.22 20.25
CA SER A 625 -9.26 -21.04 20.96
C SER A 625 -9.25 -21.93 22.21
N LYS A 626 -9.72 -21.40 23.35
CA LYS A 626 -9.73 -22.08 24.67
C LYS A 626 -10.74 -23.23 24.72
N SER A 627 -10.57 -24.24 23.86
CA SER A 627 -11.12 -25.58 24.07
C SER A 627 -10.11 -26.51 24.77
N ASP A 628 -8.85 -26.09 24.93
CA ASP A 628 -7.81 -26.85 25.64
C ASP A 628 -7.71 -26.48 27.12
N ARG A 629 -8.15 -27.39 28.00
CA ARG A 629 -8.09 -27.30 29.47
C ARG A 629 -6.67 -27.32 30.07
N SER A 630 -5.59 -27.33 29.27
CA SER A 630 -4.24 -27.60 29.77
C SER A 630 -3.39 -26.37 30.14
N VAL A 631 -3.74 -25.16 29.69
CA VAL A 631 -2.87 -23.96 29.86
C VAL A 631 -3.18 -23.13 31.12
N LEU A 632 -4.11 -23.57 31.98
CA LEU A 632 -4.41 -22.88 33.25
C LEU A 632 -3.56 -23.34 34.45
N ARG A 633 -2.61 -24.29 34.26
CA ARG A 633 -1.76 -24.75 35.37
C ARG A 633 -0.56 -23.85 35.67
N ASP A 634 -0.09 -23.06 34.70
CA ASP A 634 1.18 -22.33 34.87
C ASP A 634 1.05 -20.90 35.43
N LEU A 635 -0.13 -20.53 35.97
CA LEU A 635 -0.35 -19.20 36.56
C LEU A 635 -0.89 -19.22 38.01
N HIS A 636 -0.88 -20.36 38.71
CA HIS A 636 -1.22 -20.41 40.14
C HIS A 636 0.03 -20.42 41.03
N LEU A 637 0.64 -19.24 41.18
CA LEU A 637 1.44 -18.88 42.36
C LEU A 637 0.78 -17.68 43.05
N VAL A 638 -0.49 -17.81 43.40
CA VAL A 638 -1.10 -17.10 44.53
C VAL A 638 -2.12 -18.04 45.16
N SER A 639 -1.79 -18.51 46.37
CA SER A 639 -2.74 -19.10 47.29
C SER A 639 -3.78 -18.05 47.67
N ASP A 640 -5.06 -18.33 47.46
CA ASP A 640 -6.03 -18.35 48.57
C ASP A 640 -7.42 -18.80 48.13
N THR A 641 -8.12 -19.29 49.14
CA THR A 641 -9.29 -20.17 49.19
C THR A 641 -10.60 -19.68 48.55
N ASN A 642 -11.42 -20.68 48.16
CA ASN A 642 -12.88 -20.71 48.11
C ASN A 642 -13.60 -19.82 47.07
N VAL A 643 -13.87 -20.39 45.89
CA VAL A 643 -15.12 -20.12 45.17
C VAL A 643 -15.61 -21.43 44.53
N HIS A 644 -16.85 -21.82 44.85
CA HIS A 644 -17.56 -22.92 44.22
C HIS A 644 -17.65 -22.72 42.70
N GLU A 645 -17.13 -23.67 41.92
CA GLU A 645 -17.34 -23.76 40.48
C GLU A 645 -18.83 -24.01 40.19
N THR A 646 -19.56 -22.96 39.85
CA THR A 646 -20.77 -23.09 39.04
C THR A 646 -20.35 -23.38 37.61
N THR A 647 -20.78 -24.53 37.11
CA THR A 647 -20.74 -24.92 35.69
C THR A 647 -21.57 -23.95 34.87
N ALA A 648 -21.00 -22.80 34.52
CA ALA A 648 -21.56 -21.87 33.56
C ALA A 648 -21.23 -22.35 32.14
N GLU A 649 -22.29 -22.54 31.36
CA GLU A 649 -22.28 -22.87 29.94
C GLU A 649 -21.28 -21.99 29.17
N VAL A 650 -20.43 -22.63 28.36
CA VAL A 650 -19.54 -21.94 27.42
C VAL A 650 -20.42 -21.20 26.40
N PRO A 651 -20.28 -19.86 26.21
CA PRO A 651 -21.09 -19.16 25.24
C PRO A 651 -20.78 -19.69 23.84
N ASN A 652 -21.84 -20.02 23.07
CA ASN A 652 -21.82 -20.25 21.63
C ASN A 652 -21.34 -18.99 20.88
N GLY A 653 -20.06 -18.63 21.00
CA GLY A 653 -19.44 -17.51 20.30
C GLY A 653 -18.89 -17.93 18.94
N ASP A 654 -18.97 -17.04 17.95
CA ASP A 654 -18.29 -17.19 16.66
C ASP A 654 -16.79 -17.50 16.89
N PRO A 655 -16.28 -18.66 16.42
CA PRO A 655 -14.88 -19.06 16.60
C PRO A 655 -13.86 -18.02 16.15
N SER A 656 -14.19 -17.22 15.13
CA SER A 656 -13.32 -16.15 14.62
C SER A 656 -13.14 -15.02 15.64
N LEU A 657 -14.19 -14.68 16.39
CA LEU A 657 -14.16 -13.65 17.44
C LEU A 657 -13.36 -14.11 18.66
N LEU A 658 -13.43 -15.40 18.99
CA LEU A 658 -12.61 -15.99 20.05
C LEU A 658 -11.11 -15.98 19.68
N LEU A 659 -10.78 -16.22 18.41
CA LEU A 659 -9.41 -16.11 17.90
C LEU A 659 -8.91 -14.67 17.96
N ALA A 660 -9.74 -13.70 17.56
CA ALA A 660 -9.39 -12.28 17.64
C ALA A 660 -9.17 -11.81 19.09
N GLU A 661 -10.02 -12.24 20.02
CA GLU A 661 -9.84 -11.96 21.45
C GLU A 661 -8.52 -12.56 21.97
N ALA A 662 -8.22 -13.81 21.60
CA ALA A 662 -6.97 -14.47 21.99
C ALA A 662 -5.74 -13.76 21.39
N PHE A 663 -5.82 -13.33 20.14
CA PHE A 663 -4.78 -12.55 19.47
C PHE A 663 -4.42 -11.29 20.27
N TRP A 664 -5.40 -10.45 20.59
CA TRP A 664 -5.14 -9.20 21.31
C TRP A 664 -4.66 -9.40 22.75
N LYS A 665 -5.10 -10.47 23.43
CA LYS A 665 -4.58 -10.82 24.76
C LYS A 665 -3.11 -11.20 24.74
N MET A 666 -2.65 -11.87 23.69
CA MET A 666 -1.23 -12.18 23.51
C MET A 666 -0.38 -10.92 23.30
N LYS A 667 -1.03 -9.78 23.03
CA LYS A 667 -0.40 -8.48 22.77
C LYS A 667 -0.46 -7.51 23.94
N VAL A 668 -0.90 -7.94 25.12
CA VAL A 668 -0.76 -7.15 26.35
C VAL A 668 0.71 -6.78 26.57
N GLY A 669 0.98 -5.50 26.82
CA GLY A 669 2.31 -4.93 26.98
C GLY A 669 2.95 -4.43 25.68
N TYR A 670 2.37 -4.73 24.51
CA TYR A 670 2.86 -4.22 23.23
C TYR A 670 2.38 -2.79 22.99
N MET A 671 3.17 -2.05 22.21
CA MET A 671 2.74 -0.76 21.68
C MET A 671 1.95 -0.92 20.38
N LEU A 672 0.94 -0.07 20.19
CA LEU A 672 0.16 0.04 18.96
C LEU A 672 0.05 1.52 18.57
N LYS A 673 0.12 1.84 17.28
CA LYS A 673 -0.01 3.23 16.80
C LYS A 673 -1.46 3.72 16.81
N THR A 674 -1.71 4.92 17.32
CA THR A 674 -3.07 5.52 17.37
C THR A 674 -3.68 5.72 15.98
N GLY A 675 -2.87 6.09 14.98
CA GLY A 675 -3.31 6.25 13.60
C GLY A 675 -3.87 4.97 12.97
N PHE A 676 -3.39 3.80 13.38
CA PHE A 676 -3.90 2.51 12.88
C PHE A 676 -5.37 2.28 13.25
N LEU A 677 -5.79 2.77 14.42
CA LEU A 677 -7.19 2.65 14.87
C LEU A 677 -8.14 3.51 14.05
N MET A 678 -7.65 4.50 13.29
CA MET A 678 -8.47 5.36 12.42
C MET A 678 -8.93 4.63 11.15
N SER A 679 -9.65 3.52 11.33
CA SER A 679 -10.17 2.67 10.27
C SER A 679 -11.55 2.09 10.59
N SER A 680 -12.29 1.76 9.54
CA SER A 680 -13.58 1.05 9.58
C SER A 680 -13.41 -0.47 9.77
N ALA A 681 -12.24 -0.93 10.23
CA ALA A 681 -12.05 -2.34 10.56
C ALA A 681 -13.11 -2.79 11.60
N PRO A 682 -13.74 -3.96 11.43
CA PRO A 682 -14.80 -4.44 12.32
C PRO A 682 -14.27 -4.59 13.76
N ARG A 683 -15.12 -4.32 14.75
CA ARG A 683 -14.78 -4.33 16.18
C ARG A 683 -15.83 -5.08 16.98
N ASP A 684 -16.01 -6.34 16.60
CA ASP A 684 -17.13 -7.17 17.05
C ASP A 684 -16.84 -7.94 18.35
N ILE A 685 -15.64 -7.78 18.92
CA ILE A 685 -15.24 -8.42 20.17
C ILE A 685 -16.11 -7.91 21.32
N GLN A 686 -16.92 -8.77 21.93
CA GLN A 686 -17.90 -8.37 22.94
C GLN A 686 -17.31 -8.18 24.35
N ARG A 687 -16.14 -8.78 24.60
CA ARG A 687 -15.50 -8.77 25.91
C ARG A 687 -15.08 -7.37 26.33
N LYS A 688 -15.42 -6.98 27.56
CA LYS A 688 -15.03 -5.70 28.15
C LYS A 688 -13.50 -5.53 28.12
N GLY A 689 -13.02 -4.35 27.72
CA GLY A 689 -11.60 -4.01 27.60
C GLY A 689 -11.01 -4.28 26.21
N TRP A 690 -11.76 -4.92 25.31
CA TRP A 690 -11.30 -5.31 23.96
C TRP A 690 -12.21 -4.78 22.85
N ARG A 691 -13.25 -3.98 23.14
CA ARG A 691 -14.21 -3.51 22.13
C ARG A 691 -13.62 -2.43 21.21
N TRP A 692 -12.50 -1.83 21.61
CA TRP A 692 -11.73 -0.92 20.77
C TRP A 692 -10.94 -1.65 19.67
N ALA A 693 -10.68 -2.94 19.85
CA ALA A 693 -9.73 -3.69 19.05
C ALA A 693 -10.39 -4.30 17.80
N PRO A 694 -9.76 -4.18 16.61
CA PRO A 694 -10.25 -4.83 15.40
C PRO A 694 -10.44 -6.35 15.57
N SER A 695 -11.62 -6.87 15.24
CA SER A 695 -11.93 -8.31 15.24
C SER A 695 -11.32 -9.05 14.05
N ARG A 696 -10.89 -8.32 13.02
CA ARG A 696 -10.19 -8.82 11.82
C ARG A 696 -9.50 -7.66 11.10
N PRO A 697 -8.44 -7.94 10.32
CA PRO A 697 -7.76 -6.89 9.56
C PRO A 697 -8.52 -6.46 8.28
N ALA A 698 -9.34 -7.35 7.72
CA ALA A 698 -10.13 -7.09 6.52
C ALA A 698 -11.33 -6.19 6.78
N LEU A 699 -11.65 -5.31 5.82
CA LEU A 699 -12.88 -4.53 5.86
C LEU A 699 -14.12 -5.43 5.74
N PRO A 700 -15.25 -5.05 6.37
CA PRO A 700 -16.47 -5.82 6.28
C PRO A 700 -17.04 -5.79 4.84
N PRO A 701 -17.87 -6.78 4.45
CA PRO A 701 -18.70 -6.65 3.26
C PRO A 701 -19.54 -5.36 3.33
N PRO A 702 -19.74 -4.63 2.22
CA PRO A 702 -20.75 -3.58 2.18
C PRO A 702 -22.11 -4.19 2.52
N ARG A 703 -22.94 -3.43 3.25
CA ARG A 703 -24.29 -3.88 3.62
C ARG A 703 -25.10 -4.13 2.34
N PRO A 704 -25.93 -5.19 2.26
CA PRO A 704 -26.76 -5.44 1.09
C PRO A 704 -27.67 -4.24 0.80
N ASN A 705 -27.66 -3.77 -0.45
CA ASN A 705 -28.65 -2.79 -0.92
C ASN A 705 -30.05 -3.43 -0.82
N GLY A 706 -30.87 -2.97 0.12
CA GLY A 706 -32.21 -3.53 0.38
C GLY A 706 -32.80 -3.18 1.75
N LEU A 707 -32.01 -2.66 2.69
CA LEU A 707 -32.49 -2.05 3.94
C LEU A 707 -32.33 -0.52 3.85
N GLU A 708 -33.09 0.12 2.97
CA GLU A 708 -33.03 1.57 2.73
C GLU A 708 -33.65 2.44 3.85
N ASN A 709 -34.11 1.87 4.96
CA ASN A 709 -35.00 2.60 5.88
C ASN A 709 -34.49 2.93 7.28
N GLU A 710 -33.20 2.77 7.61
CA GLU A 710 -32.66 3.36 8.85
C GLU A 710 -31.26 3.97 8.66
N GLY A 711 -31.24 5.30 8.46
CA GLY A 711 -30.05 6.16 8.61
C GLY A 711 -29.38 6.61 7.31
N PRO A 712 -28.76 7.81 7.29
CA PRO A 712 -28.14 8.36 6.09
C PRO A 712 -26.93 7.52 5.67
N VAL A 713 -26.79 7.39 4.35
CA VAL A 713 -25.71 6.72 3.62
C VAL A 713 -24.32 7.17 4.08
N VAL A 714 -23.69 6.41 5.00
CA VAL A 714 -22.23 6.48 5.20
C VAL A 714 -21.62 5.38 4.33
N SER A 715 -21.50 5.67 3.04
CA SER A 715 -20.99 4.76 2.00
C SER A 715 -19.46 4.57 2.02
N GLU A 716 -18.73 5.31 2.85
CA GLU A 716 -17.27 5.31 2.80
C GLU A 716 -16.68 4.50 3.96
N SER A 717 -16.04 3.37 3.62
CA SER A 717 -15.22 2.60 4.56
C SER A 717 -13.81 3.19 4.59
N TYR A 718 -13.34 3.58 5.78
CA TYR A 718 -11.99 4.10 5.98
C TYR A 718 -10.99 2.95 6.10
N MET A 719 -10.04 2.90 5.17
CA MET A 719 -9.01 1.86 5.10
C MET A 719 -8.04 1.96 6.29
N PRO A 720 -7.65 0.83 6.90
CA PRO A 720 -6.56 0.81 7.88
C PRO A 720 -5.21 1.11 7.22
N PHE A 721 -4.31 1.70 7.99
CA PHE A 721 -2.91 1.90 7.60
C PHE A 721 -1.99 1.70 8.79
N ASP A 722 -0.69 1.60 8.53
CA ASP A 722 0.34 1.27 9.52
C ASP A 722 0.50 2.24 10.72
N GLY A 723 -0.22 3.36 10.77
CA GLY A 723 -0.07 4.37 11.82
C GLY A 723 1.28 5.10 11.81
N GLN A 724 2.08 4.98 10.75
CA GLN A 724 3.39 5.64 10.69
C GLN A 724 3.22 7.16 10.86
N SER A 725 4.17 7.77 11.56
CA SER A 725 4.16 9.18 12.00
C SER A 725 3.15 9.52 13.10
N THR A 726 2.38 8.58 13.66
CA THR A 726 1.58 8.84 14.87
C THR A 726 2.26 8.34 16.14
N GLU A 727 1.81 8.84 17.28
CA GLU A 727 2.20 8.31 18.58
C GLU A 727 1.69 6.90 18.83
N GLY A 728 2.37 6.21 19.74
CA GLY A 728 2.00 4.88 20.21
C GLY A 728 1.21 4.93 21.52
N GLY A 729 0.34 3.96 21.72
CA GLY A 729 -0.25 3.63 23.01
C GLY A 729 0.10 2.22 23.44
N THR A 730 -0.16 1.90 24.70
CA THR A 730 0.12 0.58 25.28
C THR A 730 -1.16 -0.24 25.40
N ILE A 731 -1.11 -1.49 24.96
CA ILE A 731 -2.18 -2.47 25.16
C ILE A 731 -2.07 -3.00 26.59
N THR A 732 -3.13 -2.84 27.40
CA THR A 732 -3.19 -3.31 28.79
C THR A 732 -4.24 -4.42 28.93
N PRO A 733 -4.28 -5.16 30.05
CA PRO A 733 -5.32 -6.16 30.30
C PRO A 733 -6.75 -5.61 30.34
N TRP A 734 -6.92 -4.30 30.55
CA TRP A 734 -8.21 -3.63 30.73
C TRP A 734 -8.58 -2.68 29.58
N GLY A 735 -7.69 -2.42 28.62
CA GLY A 735 -7.95 -1.50 27.51
C GLY A 735 -6.70 -1.10 26.73
N TYR A 736 -6.84 -0.14 25.83
CA TYR A 736 -5.73 0.51 25.13
C TYR A 736 -5.55 1.92 25.63
N MET A 737 -4.36 2.23 26.15
CA MET A 737 -4.04 3.51 26.77
C MET A 737 -3.11 4.31 25.86
N ALA A 738 -3.53 5.50 25.43
CA ALA A 738 -2.73 6.34 24.55
C ALA A 738 -3.07 7.82 24.69
N LYS A 739 -2.16 8.67 24.20
CA LYS A 739 -2.39 10.11 24.06
C LYS A 739 -3.15 10.43 22.78
N TRP A 740 -4.11 11.35 22.90
CA TRP A 740 -4.94 11.83 21.79
C TRP A 740 -5.18 13.34 21.92
N LEU A 741 -5.45 14.00 20.80
CA LEU A 741 -6.16 15.29 20.83
C LEU A 741 -7.65 15.00 20.97
N THR A 742 -8.30 15.65 21.93
CA THR A 742 -9.64 15.29 22.36
C THR A 742 -10.55 16.50 22.48
N HIS A 743 -11.82 16.34 22.08
CA HIS A 743 -12.89 17.28 22.42
C HIS A 743 -13.95 16.52 23.22
N ILE A 744 -13.98 16.71 24.54
CA ILE A 744 -14.95 16.06 25.44
C ILE A 744 -16.19 16.94 25.59
N PHE A 745 -17.36 16.34 25.44
CA PHE A 745 -18.65 17.01 25.62
C PHE A 745 -19.63 16.13 26.39
N ARG A 746 -20.54 16.78 27.12
CA ARG A 746 -21.62 16.09 27.82
C ARG A 746 -22.80 15.88 26.88
N ILE A 747 -23.38 14.69 26.92
CA ILE A 747 -24.53 14.36 26.07
C ILE A 747 -25.79 14.92 26.73
N ALA A 748 -26.47 15.81 26.03
CA ALA A 748 -27.73 16.36 26.49
C ALA A 748 -28.82 15.29 26.34
N LYS A 749 -29.21 14.64 27.45
CA LYS A 749 -30.41 13.79 27.45
C LYS A 749 -31.61 14.66 27.07
N PRO A 750 -32.45 14.27 26.10
CA PRO A 750 -33.59 15.08 25.72
C PRO A 750 -34.44 15.32 26.97
N PRO A 751 -34.79 16.57 27.31
CA PRO A 751 -35.67 16.83 28.43
C PRO A 751 -36.99 16.11 28.18
N SER A 752 -37.44 15.32 29.15
CA SER A 752 -38.83 14.87 29.17
C SER A 752 -39.70 16.13 29.16
N LYS A 753 -40.35 16.40 28.02
CA LYS A 753 -41.16 17.58 27.67
C LYS A 753 -40.37 18.66 26.91
N TYR A 754 -40.66 18.69 25.61
CA TYR A 754 -40.52 19.83 24.71
C TYR A 754 -40.82 21.16 25.40
N LYS A 755 -39.82 22.03 25.51
CA LYS A 755 -40.03 23.48 25.51
C LYS A 755 -39.18 24.09 24.40
N LYS A 756 -39.87 24.53 23.36
CA LYS A 756 -39.33 25.40 22.31
C LYS A 756 -38.78 26.66 22.98
N LEU A 757 -37.55 27.04 22.65
CA LEU A 757 -37.05 28.38 22.90
C LEU A 757 -36.54 28.98 21.60
N THR A 758 -37.25 30.02 21.19
CA THR A 758 -36.95 30.96 20.13
C THR A 758 -36.03 32.04 20.67
N HIS A 759 -34.84 32.20 20.08
CA HIS A 759 -34.24 33.52 19.87
C HIS A 759 -33.04 33.38 18.93
N PHE A 760 -33.12 34.02 17.75
CA PHE A 760 -31.95 34.24 16.89
C PHE A 760 -31.82 35.74 16.63
N GLN A 761 -30.81 36.35 17.25
CA GLN A 761 -30.25 37.62 16.84
C GLN A 761 -28.92 37.35 16.10
N SER A 762 -28.70 38.15 15.06
CA SER A 762 -27.47 38.49 14.34
C SER A 762 -26.15 37.81 14.72
N MET A 763 -25.42 37.31 13.71
CA MET A 763 -24.02 37.66 13.38
C MET A 763 -23.34 36.54 12.57
N THR A 764 -22.54 36.92 11.59
CA THR A 764 -21.94 36.05 10.56
C THR A 764 -20.89 35.04 11.07
N SER A 765 -20.38 35.20 12.31
CA SER A 765 -19.56 34.19 13.01
C SER A 765 -20.39 33.13 13.75
N ALA A 766 -21.64 33.43 14.12
CA ALA A 766 -22.53 32.49 14.82
C ALA A 766 -22.94 31.31 13.92
N LYS A 767 -23.03 31.51 12.60
CA LYS A 767 -23.42 30.45 11.65
C LYS A 767 -22.46 29.25 11.65
N LYS A 768 -21.14 29.48 11.76
CA LYS A 768 -20.15 28.40 11.77
C LYS A 768 -20.08 27.68 13.13
N PHE A 769 -20.19 28.44 14.23
CA PHE A 769 -20.26 27.87 15.58
C PHE A 769 -21.51 27.00 15.77
N HIS A 770 -22.67 27.49 15.31
CA HIS A 770 -23.91 26.70 15.32
C HIS A 770 -23.84 25.45 14.42
N ALA A 771 -23.12 25.52 13.29
CA ALA A 771 -22.91 24.35 12.44
C ALA A 771 -22.06 23.27 13.14
N GLY A 772 -21.01 23.65 13.86
CA GLY A 772 -20.21 22.73 14.67
C GLY A 772 -21.02 22.08 15.80
N GLN A 773 -21.80 22.87 16.54
CA GLN A 773 -22.69 22.34 17.59
C GLN A 773 -23.76 21.40 17.04
N ALA A 774 -24.37 21.74 15.90
CA ALA A 774 -25.36 20.87 15.24
C ALA A 774 -24.76 19.51 14.86
N ARG A 775 -23.49 19.47 14.43
CA ARG A 775 -22.79 18.21 14.16
C ARG A 775 -22.57 17.39 15.42
N ILE A 776 -22.14 18.02 16.52
CA ILE A 776 -21.96 17.33 17.81
C ILE A 776 -23.30 16.76 18.31
N SER A 777 -24.41 17.48 18.16
CA SER A 777 -25.74 16.97 18.46
C SER A 777 -26.10 15.75 17.61
N TRP A 778 -25.85 15.81 16.29
CA TRP A 778 -26.09 14.67 15.40
C TRP A 778 -25.21 13.46 15.75
N ILE A 779 -23.93 13.66 16.08
CA ILE A 779 -23.03 12.60 16.53
C ILE A 779 -23.56 11.98 17.82
N SER A 780 -24.05 12.80 18.75
CA SER A 780 -24.62 12.33 20.02
C SER A 780 -25.82 11.41 19.79
N GLU A 781 -26.73 11.83 18.91
CA GLU A 781 -27.93 11.06 18.55
C GLU A 781 -27.62 9.78 17.75
N THR A 782 -26.54 9.78 16.97
CA THR A 782 -26.22 8.66 16.05
C THR A 782 -25.31 7.62 16.67
N PHE A 783 -24.28 8.03 17.42
CA PHE A 783 -23.21 7.15 17.91
C PHE A 783 -23.24 6.91 19.42
N LEU A 784 -23.86 7.79 20.20
CA LEU A 784 -23.64 7.89 21.65
C LEU A 784 -24.93 7.77 22.49
N GLN A 785 -25.97 7.13 21.97
CA GLN A 785 -27.28 7.04 22.62
C GLN A 785 -27.23 6.44 24.04
N ASP A 786 -26.28 5.54 24.30
CA ASP A 786 -26.12 4.82 25.57
C ASP A 786 -25.07 5.44 26.51
N ASP A 787 -24.54 6.62 26.18
CA ASP A 787 -23.43 7.25 26.90
C ASP A 787 -23.87 8.56 27.58
N ASP A 788 -23.21 8.93 28.68
CA ASP A 788 -23.45 10.21 29.38
C ASP A 788 -22.49 11.31 28.87
N TRP A 789 -21.35 10.88 28.33
CA TRP A 789 -20.28 11.71 27.77
C TRP A 789 -19.85 11.20 26.40
N GLY A 790 -19.52 12.13 25.51
CA GLY A 790 -18.92 11.86 24.22
C GLY A 790 -17.55 12.52 24.11
N ALA A 791 -16.65 11.92 23.32
CA ALA A 791 -15.43 12.60 22.90
C ALA A 791 -15.13 12.35 21.42
N LEU A 792 -14.56 13.37 20.78
CA LEU A 792 -13.94 13.26 19.46
C LEU A 792 -12.43 13.13 19.65
N LEU A 793 -11.82 12.09 19.09
CA LEU A 793 -10.38 11.85 19.20
C LEU A 793 -9.69 12.02 17.84
N GLN A 794 -8.53 12.67 17.85
CA GLN A 794 -7.61 12.75 16.71
C GLN A 794 -6.22 12.26 17.13
N PRO A 795 -5.55 11.39 16.33
CA PRO A 795 -4.19 10.98 16.63
C PRO A 795 -3.22 12.17 16.65
N VAL A 796 -2.19 12.08 17.49
CA VAL A 796 -1.04 13.02 17.51
C VAL A 796 0.16 12.43 16.78
N ASP A 797 0.99 13.29 16.19
CA ASP A 797 2.32 12.92 15.70
C ASP A 797 3.39 13.07 16.79
N SER A 798 4.64 12.71 16.45
CA SER A 798 5.77 12.77 17.38
C SER A 798 6.18 14.17 17.82
N LEU A 799 5.59 15.21 17.24
CA LEU A 799 5.80 16.60 17.60
C LEU A 799 4.61 17.16 18.40
N GLY A 800 3.62 16.32 18.74
CA GLY A 800 2.39 16.73 19.44
C GLY A 800 1.40 17.47 18.54
N LEU A 801 1.57 17.42 17.22
CA LEU A 801 0.65 18.05 16.27
C LEU A 801 -0.44 17.05 15.83
N PRO A 802 -1.61 17.54 15.36
CA PRO A 802 -2.65 16.67 14.83
C PRO A 802 -2.14 15.86 13.64
N ALA A 803 -2.09 14.53 13.78
CA ALA A 803 -1.77 13.66 12.67
C ALA A 803 -2.98 13.52 11.75
N ARG A 804 -2.74 13.58 10.44
CA ARG A 804 -3.80 13.46 9.43
C ARG A 804 -4.08 12.00 9.13
N TYR A 805 -5.37 11.67 8.97
CA TYR A 805 -5.74 10.44 8.27
C TYR A 805 -5.23 10.51 6.84
N ARG A 806 -4.76 9.38 6.35
CA ARG A 806 -3.98 9.30 5.10
C ARG A 806 -4.72 8.49 4.01
N GLY A 807 -6.00 8.21 4.20
CA GLY A 807 -6.91 7.66 3.17
C GLY A 807 -7.91 8.73 2.70
N PRO A 808 -8.89 8.38 1.84
CA PRO A 808 -9.89 9.33 1.37
C PRO A 808 -10.78 9.78 2.55
N ALA A 809 -10.87 11.09 2.76
CA ALA A 809 -11.79 11.75 3.67
C ALA A 809 -12.10 13.15 3.13
N ALA A 810 -13.34 13.62 3.29
CA ALA A 810 -13.79 14.94 2.90
C ALA A 810 -13.21 16.06 3.78
N GLY A 811 -12.90 15.76 5.04
CA GLY A 811 -12.25 16.70 5.96
C GLY A 811 -11.38 16.01 7.02
N THR A 812 -11.60 16.33 8.30
CA THR A 812 -10.82 15.75 9.40
C THR A 812 -11.51 14.50 9.92
N LEU A 813 -10.89 13.33 9.72
CA LEU A 813 -11.40 12.09 10.28
C LEU A 813 -11.16 12.04 11.80
N LEU A 814 -12.23 11.90 12.57
CA LEU A 814 -12.23 11.85 14.04
C LEU A 814 -12.81 10.50 14.51
N ALA A 815 -12.24 9.95 15.59
CA ALA A 815 -12.84 8.82 16.27
C ALA A 815 -13.89 9.31 17.26
N VAL A 816 -15.05 8.67 17.25
CA VAL A 816 -16.14 8.96 18.18
C VAL A 816 -16.09 7.92 19.28
N VAL A 817 -15.97 8.37 20.52
CA VAL A 817 -15.94 7.51 21.70
C VAL A 817 -16.95 7.97 22.75
N GLY A 818 -17.50 7.01 23.49
CA GLY A 818 -18.53 7.26 24.50
C GLY A 818 -18.12 6.79 25.89
N SER A 819 -18.55 7.50 26.93
CA SER A 819 -18.25 7.15 28.32
C SER A 819 -19.45 7.42 29.23
N SER A 820 -19.54 6.64 30.31
CA SER A 820 -20.54 6.87 31.36
C SER A 820 -20.00 7.79 32.47
N ASP A 821 -18.68 7.80 32.70
CA ASP A 821 -18.05 8.43 33.87
C ASP A 821 -16.74 9.19 33.55
N ARG A 822 -16.32 9.23 32.27
CA ARG A 822 -15.05 9.77 31.76
C ARG A 822 -13.79 9.00 32.19
N SER A 823 -13.90 7.89 32.91
CA SER A 823 -12.73 7.10 33.33
C SER A 823 -12.22 6.19 32.20
N VAL A 824 -13.15 5.62 31.45
CA VAL A 824 -12.89 4.74 30.30
C VAL A 824 -13.81 5.08 29.14
N TRP A 825 -13.35 4.85 27.92
CA TRP A 825 -14.01 5.28 26.70
C TRP A 825 -14.26 4.11 25.76
N ARG A 826 -15.49 3.94 25.30
CA ARG A 826 -15.89 2.89 24.34
C ARG A 826 -15.75 3.43 22.93
N TRP A 827 -15.11 2.68 22.04
CA TRP A 827 -15.09 3.02 20.62
C TRP A 827 -16.49 2.89 20.01
N ARG A 828 -17.00 3.96 19.38
CA ARG A 828 -18.35 3.98 18.78
C ARG A 828 -18.33 4.09 17.26
N GLY A 829 -17.29 4.70 16.69
CA GLY A 829 -17.16 4.78 15.25
C GLY A 829 -16.17 5.85 14.80
N LEU A 830 -16.24 6.16 13.52
CA LEU A 830 -15.50 7.25 12.88
C LEU A 830 -16.48 8.26 12.31
N TYR A 831 -16.08 9.53 12.35
CA TYR A 831 -16.83 10.63 11.78
C TYR A 831 -15.89 11.50 10.94
N ASP A 832 -16.24 11.70 9.68
CA ASP A 832 -15.52 12.60 8.78
C ASP A 832 -16.08 14.01 8.91
N TRP A 833 -15.31 14.86 9.58
CA TRP A 833 -15.68 16.23 9.84
C TRP A 833 -15.40 17.09 8.62
N ASP A 834 -16.44 17.42 7.85
CA ASP A 834 -16.32 18.26 6.64
C ASP A 834 -15.50 19.54 6.91
N GLY A 835 -14.44 19.72 6.12
CA GLY A 835 -13.44 20.76 6.27
C GLY A 835 -13.94 22.19 6.05
N SER A 836 -15.18 22.37 5.57
CA SER A 836 -15.82 23.70 5.48
C SER A 836 -16.23 24.26 6.85
N VAL A 837 -16.34 23.40 7.87
CA VAL A 837 -16.70 23.75 9.25
C VAL A 837 -15.49 23.60 10.15
N PRO A 838 -15.14 24.60 10.99
CA PRO A 838 -14.05 24.48 11.94
C PRO A 838 -14.23 23.27 12.85
N VAL A 839 -13.18 22.46 13.01
CA VAL A 839 -13.11 21.41 14.03
C VAL A 839 -13.19 22.09 15.41
N PRO A 840 -13.91 21.51 16.39
CA PRO A 840 -13.90 22.05 17.76
C PRO A 840 -12.50 22.09 18.34
N GLU A 841 -12.30 22.89 19.39
CA GLU A 841 -11.03 22.94 20.11
C GLU A 841 -10.69 21.56 20.68
N LEU A 842 -9.46 21.11 20.44
CA LEU A 842 -8.95 19.81 20.88
C LEU A 842 -7.82 20.01 21.90
N GLU A 843 -7.87 19.26 22.99
CA GLU A 843 -6.86 19.25 24.06
C GLU A 843 -6.17 17.89 24.11
N GLU A 844 -4.86 17.87 24.41
CA GLU A 844 -4.13 16.60 24.58
C GLU A 844 -4.58 15.94 25.89
N GLU A 845 -5.17 14.74 25.79
CA GLU A 845 -5.54 13.91 26.94
C GLU A 845 -5.07 12.46 26.75
N GLU A 846 -4.81 11.78 27.87
CA GLU A 846 -4.57 10.34 27.89
C GLU A 846 -5.92 9.60 28.02
N ILE A 847 -6.23 8.76 27.03
CA ILE A 847 -7.51 8.05 26.93
C ILE A 847 -7.29 6.55 27.05
N VAL A 848 -8.12 5.91 27.88
CA VAL A 848 -8.22 4.46 27.97
C VAL A 848 -9.43 3.97 27.17
N LEU A 849 -9.17 3.33 26.04
CA LEU A 849 -10.19 2.71 25.20
C LEU A 849 -10.52 1.29 25.67
N VAL A 850 -11.80 0.94 25.77
CA VAL A 850 -12.30 -0.36 26.28
C VAL A 850 -13.29 -1.07 25.38
#